data_AF-A0A955E5Y6-F1
#
_entry.id   AF-A0A955E5Y6-F1
#
_cell.length_a   1.000
_cell.length_b   1.000
_cell.length_c   1.000
_cell.angle_alpha   90.00
_cell.angle_beta   90.00
_cell.angle_gamma   90.00
#
_symmetry.space_group_name_H-M   'P 1'
#
loop_
_entity.id
_entity.type
_entity.pdbx_description
1 polymer ?
#
loop_
_entity_poly.entity_id
_entity_poly.type
_entity_poly.pdbx_seq_one_letter_code
_entity_poly.pdbx_strand_id
1 'polypeptide(L)'
;MASSRQVAKLVLTVGSVSSGAILTLLGETQTTKSGLDAVPMLVHLVASSLFIQTEKATPEDLDRAQAFLCRLIRRYGTARQALEAISTGHRRHPHLSIERAHIWMQALSVTPGLIDSTLRRHTAFNRMLTEWLDRRGHEIDKQLDAYRAWLDGPLTGAEAEWALPGMNVSEAAAGSEESEASSQAQTGSPESQGSDASIEDIDLIRSVVLGDKYPGDDPSFLPLTPQQREAAHRLAGSRDHFGRALAAVAFADFVRADTLLASLPESVPPEENYTLRGDRLYYDGRFDDALSEYIAARHTKDDLQRRLNVAVALMRSTRGTIDDAYKQATDLLAATKLDLRADSPDAARIGLLLGAACVHRPSVDRAQCIERAIDHFEGALVTISREKMPDLWAQAHYQLGIAWLDAPSGDRAENLQKATRHLGMAAEVWTRDENPGRWAIVHNAAGHAWERAPRGNRASNLERALICFSAALEVRTEAADPIGWARLQNNLANVWMQLPSGDHAENIQRAIECQARALEVWSREGRRVEWAATQSNLGNAWALLPAKDDLRDRNLRRAIACYKSALEVRTRSAHPIEWAATLNNLGTALLHLPPNKKGDTVKEAVTCFTQALEVRTRDQFPLDWAKTQANLGQAWIKMPAGDVIENLQESVAYFQCALEVYDANRYPHQHNHVKARLGEARKALEDAESRYPKATRG
;
A
#
# COMPACT_ATOMS: atom_id res chain seq x y z
N MET A 1 15.58 -39.16 -0.70
CA MET A 1 14.34 -38.76 0.00
C MET A 1 14.72 -37.85 1.15
N ALA A 2 14.64 -36.53 0.95
CA ALA A 2 14.71 -35.53 2.00
C ALA A 2 13.48 -34.63 1.82
N SER A 3 12.78 -34.33 2.91
CA SER A 3 11.44 -33.70 2.88
C SER A 3 11.46 -32.34 2.19
N SER A 4 10.43 -32.07 1.40
CA SER A 4 10.17 -30.86 0.60
C SER A 4 10.30 -29.54 1.38
N ARG A 5 10.27 -29.57 2.73
CA ARG A 5 10.52 -28.41 3.59
C ARG A 5 11.99 -27.98 3.68
N GLN A 6 12.95 -28.90 3.60
CA GLN A 6 14.38 -28.55 3.57
C GLN A 6 14.79 -27.96 2.22
N VAL A 7 14.20 -28.48 1.13
CA VAL A 7 14.34 -27.90 -0.22
C VAL A 7 13.72 -26.51 -0.26
N ALA A 8 12.54 -26.29 0.30
CA ALA A 8 11.92 -24.96 0.37
C ALA A 8 12.72 -23.94 1.21
N LYS A 9 13.38 -24.38 2.30
CA LYS A 9 14.24 -23.52 3.12
C LYS A 9 15.55 -23.18 2.41
N LEU A 10 16.10 -24.12 1.62
CA LEU A 10 17.21 -23.87 0.70
C LEU A 10 16.79 -22.91 -0.43
N VAL A 11 15.60 -23.08 -1.00
CA VAL A 11 14.99 -22.22 -2.03
C VAL A 11 14.77 -20.79 -1.54
N LEU A 12 14.37 -20.58 -0.27
CA LEU A 12 14.23 -19.24 0.31
C LEU A 12 15.57 -18.58 0.67
N THR A 13 16.58 -19.38 1.01
CA THR A 13 17.94 -18.87 1.33
C THR A 13 18.75 -18.60 0.05
N VAL A 14 18.49 -19.35 -1.03
CA VAL A 14 19.12 -19.15 -2.34
C VAL A 14 18.37 -18.12 -3.19
N GLY A 15 17.03 -18.03 -3.07
CA GLY A 15 16.20 -17.09 -3.83
C GLY A 15 16.23 -15.64 -3.33
N SER A 16 16.69 -15.38 -2.10
CA SER A 16 16.87 -14.03 -1.55
C SER A 16 18.22 -13.40 -1.88
N VAL A 17 19.14 -14.13 -2.51
CA VAL A 17 20.39 -13.57 -3.01
C VAL A 17 20.29 -13.44 -4.52
N SER A 18 20.06 -12.21 -4.92
CA SER A 18 19.91 -11.71 -6.28
C SER A 18 20.85 -12.41 -7.27
N SER A 19 20.28 -12.82 -8.41
CA SER A 19 20.97 -13.29 -9.62
C SER A 19 22.13 -12.37 -10.04
N GLY A 20 22.08 -11.10 -9.63
CA GLY A 20 23.18 -10.14 -9.75
C GLY A 20 24.46 -10.56 -9.03
N ALA A 21 24.41 -11.02 -7.77
CA ALA A 21 25.63 -11.35 -7.01
C ALA A 21 26.39 -12.56 -7.57
N ILE A 22 25.67 -13.53 -8.13
CA ILE A 22 26.25 -14.73 -8.78
C ILE A 22 26.82 -14.38 -10.17
N LEU A 23 26.17 -13.48 -10.92
CA LEU A 23 26.68 -12.98 -12.19
C LEU A 23 27.89 -12.03 -12.03
N THR A 24 27.91 -11.19 -10.99
CA THR A 24 29.06 -10.34 -10.64
C THR A 24 30.25 -11.17 -10.16
N LEU A 25 30.03 -12.32 -9.52
CA LEU A 25 31.09 -13.26 -9.11
C LEU A 25 31.71 -14.05 -10.29
N LEU A 26 30.95 -14.24 -11.38
CA LEU A 26 31.40 -14.95 -12.57
C LEU A 26 31.92 -14.01 -13.68
N GLY A 27 31.67 -12.70 -13.56
CA GLY A 27 32.05 -11.65 -14.51
C GLY A 27 33.06 -10.62 -13.98
N GLU A 28 34.31 -10.77 -14.41
CA GLU A 28 35.25 -9.69 -14.80
C GLU A 28 35.41 -8.43 -13.93
N THR A 29 35.44 -8.50 -12.59
CA THR A 29 35.90 -7.34 -11.79
C THR A 29 37.03 -7.70 -10.82
N GLN A 30 38.12 -6.92 -10.90
CA GLN A 30 39.27 -7.02 -10.00
C GLN A 30 38.86 -6.70 -8.56
N THR A 31 39.39 -7.49 -7.62
CA THR A 31 39.29 -7.38 -6.15
C THR A 31 38.63 -6.09 -5.61
N THR A 32 37.30 -6.08 -5.52
CA THR A 32 36.57 -5.14 -4.65
C THR A 32 36.32 -5.79 -3.30
N LYS A 33 36.17 -4.97 -2.25
CA LYS A 33 35.85 -5.39 -0.88
C LYS A 33 34.64 -6.34 -0.82
N SER A 34 33.66 -6.14 -1.72
CA SER A 34 32.46 -6.97 -1.90
C SER A 34 32.75 -8.43 -2.31
N GLY A 35 33.83 -8.70 -3.05
CA GLY A 35 34.19 -10.06 -3.46
C GLY A 35 34.73 -10.91 -2.30
N LEU A 36 35.37 -10.28 -1.30
CA LEU A 36 35.82 -10.94 -0.08
C LEU A 36 34.67 -11.20 0.90
N ASP A 37 33.68 -10.32 0.93
CA ASP A 37 32.48 -10.46 1.77
C ASP A 37 31.55 -11.59 1.31
N ALA A 38 31.68 -12.04 0.05
CA ALA A 38 30.91 -13.15 -0.52
C ALA A 38 31.57 -14.55 -0.33
N VAL A 39 32.83 -14.61 0.13
CA VAL A 39 33.55 -15.88 0.34
C VAL A 39 32.91 -16.81 1.39
N PRO A 40 32.38 -16.32 2.53
CA PRO A 40 31.65 -17.16 3.48
C PRO A 40 30.44 -17.84 2.85
N MET A 41 29.80 -17.18 1.88
CA MET A 41 28.62 -17.66 1.19
C MET A 41 28.93 -18.78 0.20
N LEU A 42 30.04 -18.66 -0.55
CA LEU A 42 30.56 -19.73 -1.42
C LEU A 42 31.00 -20.96 -0.62
N VAL A 43 31.66 -20.76 0.51
CA VAL A 43 32.04 -21.84 1.43
C VAL A 43 30.80 -22.53 1.98
N HIS A 44 29.76 -21.77 2.34
CA HIS A 44 28.49 -22.34 2.78
C HIS A 44 27.79 -23.13 1.68
N LEU A 45 27.84 -22.69 0.42
CA LEU A 45 27.19 -23.37 -0.71
C LEU A 45 27.92 -24.68 -1.06
N VAL A 46 29.25 -24.63 -1.14
CA VAL A 46 30.10 -25.80 -1.41
C VAL A 46 30.06 -26.78 -0.25
N ALA A 47 30.10 -26.29 1.00
CA ALA A 47 29.96 -27.13 2.17
C ALA A 47 28.57 -27.72 2.31
N SER A 48 27.48 -27.00 1.99
CA SER A 48 26.12 -27.56 1.98
C SER A 48 25.99 -28.69 0.94
N SER A 49 26.70 -28.56 -0.18
CA SER A 49 26.74 -29.58 -1.23
C SER A 49 27.56 -30.81 -0.81
N LEU A 50 28.67 -30.61 -0.09
CA LEU A 50 29.51 -31.68 0.49
C LEU A 50 28.86 -32.35 1.72
N PHE A 51 28.10 -31.60 2.53
CA PHE A 51 27.37 -32.10 3.70
C PHE A 51 26.26 -33.07 3.28
N ILE A 52 25.62 -32.80 2.14
CA ILE A 52 24.62 -33.68 1.52
C ILE A 52 25.22 -35.02 1.08
N GLN A 53 26.55 -35.12 0.88
CA GLN A 53 27.18 -36.36 0.41
C GLN A 53 28.01 -37.11 1.46
N THR A 54 28.45 -36.51 2.58
CA THR A 54 29.46 -37.17 3.44
C THR A 54 29.19 -37.22 4.95
N GLU A 55 28.13 -36.57 5.47
CA GLU A 55 27.70 -36.61 6.89
C GLU A 55 28.81 -36.45 7.97
N LYS A 56 30.00 -35.90 7.67
CA LYS A 56 31.15 -35.90 8.60
C LYS A 56 32.01 -34.63 8.64
N ALA A 57 31.58 -33.51 8.05
CA ALA A 57 32.35 -32.26 8.14
C ALA A 57 32.05 -31.50 9.45
N THR A 58 33.08 -31.12 10.21
CA THR A 58 32.92 -30.33 11.45
C THR A 58 33.02 -28.81 11.17
N PRO A 59 32.43 -27.94 12.02
CA PRO A 59 32.53 -26.48 11.84
C PRO A 59 33.98 -25.95 11.75
N GLU A 60 34.93 -26.57 12.44
CA GLU A 60 36.35 -26.21 12.36
C GLU A 60 37.00 -26.52 11.01
N ASP A 61 36.46 -27.50 10.26
CA ASP A 61 36.92 -27.81 8.91
C ASP A 61 36.42 -26.77 7.90
N LEU A 62 35.21 -26.23 8.12
CA LEU A 62 34.64 -25.14 7.33
C LEU A 62 35.43 -23.83 7.52
N ASP A 63 35.78 -23.48 8.76
CA ASP A 63 36.57 -22.28 9.05
C ASP A 63 37.97 -22.36 8.42
N ARG A 64 38.59 -23.55 8.44
CA ARG A 64 39.88 -23.79 7.77
C ARG A 64 39.77 -23.68 6.26
N ALA A 65 38.69 -24.17 5.66
CA ALA A 65 38.43 -24.07 4.22
C ALA A 65 38.19 -22.61 3.79
N GLN A 66 37.44 -21.84 4.58
CA GLN A 66 37.21 -20.42 4.36
C GLN A 66 38.50 -19.60 4.42
N ALA A 67 39.33 -19.83 5.45
CA ALA A 67 40.63 -19.17 5.56
C ALA A 67 41.59 -19.52 4.41
N PHE A 68 41.47 -20.72 3.82
CA PHE A 68 42.28 -21.14 2.68
C PHE A 68 41.83 -20.48 1.37
N LEU A 69 40.53 -20.46 1.07
CA LEU A 69 39.97 -19.80 -0.11
C LEU A 69 40.21 -18.29 -0.11
N CYS A 70 40.07 -17.63 1.04
CA CYS A 70 40.42 -16.21 1.19
C CYS A 70 41.89 -15.93 0.83
N ARG A 71 42.82 -16.82 1.19
CA ARG A 71 44.25 -16.67 0.85
C ARG A 71 44.52 -16.87 -0.64
N LEU A 72 43.84 -17.81 -1.28
CA LEU A 72 43.93 -18.05 -2.71
C LEU A 72 43.35 -16.90 -3.53
N ILE A 73 42.18 -16.40 -3.17
CA ILE A 73 41.54 -15.27 -3.87
C ILE A 73 42.40 -14.01 -3.73
N ARG A 74 42.96 -13.74 -2.55
CA ARG A 74 43.92 -12.64 -2.37
C ARG A 74 45.19 -12.79 -3.22
N ARG A 75 45.61 -14.02 -3.52
CA ARG A 75 46.82 -14.31 -4.30
C ARG A 75 46.60 -14.25 -5.80
N TYR A 76 45.45 -14.70 -6.29
CA TYR A 76 45.15 -14.84 -7.71
C TYR A 76 44.19 -13.77 -8.25
N GLY A 77 43.74 -12.84 -7.41
CA GLY A 77 42.93 -11.69 -7.79
C GLY A 77 41.43 -11.99 -7.95
N THR A 78 41.06 -13.18 -8.41
CA THR A 78 39.65 -13.58 -8.54
C THR A 78 39.40 -15.02 -8.09
N ALA A 79 38.15 -15.33 -7.71
CA ALA A 79 37.74 -16.69 -7.34
C ALA A 79 37.84 -17.66 -8.53
N ARG A 80 37.57 -17.18 -9.75
CA ARG A 80 37.72 -17.96 -10.99
C ARG A 80 39.18 -18.35 -11.25
N GLN A 81 40.12 -17.40 -11.18
CA GLN A 81 41.55 -17.68 -11.35
C GLN A 81 42.11 -18.58 -10.25
N ALA A 82 41.62 -18.44 -9.02
CA ALA A 82 41.96 -19.33 -7.92
C ALA A 82 41.47 -20.77 -8.17
N LEU A 83 40.25 -20.95 -8.68
CA LEU A 83 39.68 -22.26 -9.00
C LEU A 83 40.33 -22.88 -10.25
N GLU A 84 40.66 -22.08 -11.26
CA GLU A 84 41.42 -22.51 -12.45
C GLU A 84 42.87 -22.92 -12.10
N ALA A 85 43.53 -22.24 -11.16
CA ALA A 85 44.84 -22.65 -10.66
C ALA A 85 44.80 -23.99 -9.89
N ILE A 86 43.68 -24.28 -9.19
CA ILE A 86 43.45 -25.55 -8.51
C ILE A 86 43.15 -26.66 -9.52
N SER A 87 42.32 -26.38 -10.53
CA SER A 87 41.91 -27.39 -11.53
C SER A 87 43.00 -27.77 -12.51
N THR A 88 43.93 -26.84 -12.81
CA THR A 88 45.06 -27.08 -13.73
C THR A 88 46.29 -27.71 -13.05
N GLY A 89 46.21 -28.03 -11.76
CA GLY A 89 47.19 -28.90 -11.09
C GLY A 89 48.64 -28.40 -11.16
N HIS A 90 48.88 -27.09 -10.97
CA HIS A 90 50.25 -26.59 -10.89
C HIS A 90 50.97 -27.16 -9.65
N ARG A 91 51.83 -28.16 -9.90
CA ARG A 91 52.73 -28.82 -8.97
C ARG A 91 53.76 -27.85 -8.37
N ARG A 92 53.39 -26.93 -7.48
CA ARG A 92 54.33 -26.20 -6.61
C ARG A 92 53.71 -25.79 -5.28
N HIS A 93 53.14 -26.73 -4.54
CA HIS A 93 52.68 -26.47 -3.17
C HIS A 93 53.06 -27.61 -2.22
N PRO A 94 54.18 -27.49 -1.47
CA PRO A 94 54.76 -28.57 -0.65
C PRO A 94 53.94 -28.98 0.58
N HIS A 95 52.76 -28.40 0.81
CA HIS A 95 51.97 -28.61 2.03
C HIS A 95 50.60 -29.27 1.79
N LEU A 96 50.33 -29.72 0.58
CA LEU A 96 49.10 -30.45 0.25
C LEU A 96 49.42 -31.95 0.15
N SER A 97 49.04 -32.73 1.17
CA SER A 97 49.12 -34.19 1.08
C SER A 97 48.21 -34.70 -0.03
N ILE A 98 48.75 -35.63 -0.82
CA ILE A 98 48.16 -36.17 -2.06
C ILE A 98 46.75 -36.74 -1.86
N GLU A 99 46.41 -37.21 -0.65
CA GLU A 99 45.05 -37.68 -0.31
C GLU A 99 43.99 -36.57 -0.31
N ARG A 100 44.31 -35.33 0.07
CA ARG A 100 43.33 -34.23 0.10
C ARG A 100 43.03 -33.66 -1.28
N ALA A 101 44.00 -33.68 -2.19
CA ALA A 101 43.81 -33.25 -3.58
C ALA A 101 42.98 -34.28 -4.39
N HIS A 102 43.06 -35.57 -4.03
CA HIS A 102 42.34 -36.63 -4.72
C HIS A 102 40.83 -36.60 -4.45
N ILE A 103 40.42 -36.33 -3.20
CA ILE A 103 39.00 -36.16 -2.81
C ILE A 103 38.38 -34.94 -3.51
N TRP A 104 39.13 -33.84 -3.65
CA TRP A 104 38.66 -32.64 -4.34
C TRP A 104 38.63 -32.78 -5.87
N MET A 105 39.58 -33.51 -6.48
CA MET A 105 39.53 -33.80 -7.92
C MET A 105 38.37 -34.73 -8.29
N GLN A 106 37.98 -35.68 -7.44
CA GLN A 106 36.76 -36.48 -7.64
C GLN A 106 35.48 -35.63 -7.54
N ALA A 107 35.44 -34.64 -6.65
CA ALA A 107 34.32 -33.71 -6.55
C ALA A 107 34.22 -32.75 -7.76
N LEU A 108 35.37 -32.36 -8.33
CA LEU A 108 35.46 -31.44 -9.48
C LEU A 108 35.35 -32.14 -10.86
N SER A 109 35.57 -33.44 -10.96
CA SER A 109 35.36 -34.19 -12.22
C SER A 109 33.88 -34.44 -12.54
N VAL A 110 32.99 -34.28 -11.56
CA VAL A 110 31.53 -34.43 -11.73
C VAL A 110 30.90 -33.12 -12.23
N THR A 111 31.60 -32.00 -12.14
CA THR A 111 31.01 -30.65 -12.26
C THR A 111 30.60 -30.23 -13.67
N PRO A 112 31.24 -30.60 -14.80
CA PRO A 112 30.77 -30.17 -16.12
C PRO A 112 29.42 -30.80 -16.49
N GLY A 113 29.26 -32.11 -16.26
CA GLY A 113 28.00 -32.82 -16.48
C GLY A 113 26.92 -32.41 -15.47
N LEU A 114 27.30 -32.08 -14.24
CA LEU A 114 26.36 -31.59 -13.22
C LEU A 114 25.90 -30.16 -13.52
N ILE A 115 26.79 -29.25 -13.94
CA ILE A 115 26.45 -27.89 -14.37
C ILE A 115 25.52 -27.95 -15.57
N ASP A 116 25.81 -28.79 -16.56
CA ASP A 116 24.98 -28.92 -17.76
C ASP A 116 23.64 -29.63 -17.48
N SER A 117 23.60 -30.61 -16.55
CA SER A 117 22.34 -31.21 -16.08
C SER A 117 21.54 -30.30 -15.15
N THR A 118 22.22 -29.43 -14.40
CA THR A 118 21.60 -28.47 -13.48
C THR A 118 21.09 -27.28 -14.28
N LEU A 119 21.83 -26.77 -15.26
CA LEU A 119 21.36 -25.80 -16.26
C LEU A 119 20.22 -26.38 -17.08
N ARG A 120 20.30 -27.62 -17.60
CA ARG A 120 19.15 -28.25 -18.28
C ARG A 120 17.94 -28.39 -17.36
N ARG A 121 18.14 -28.75 -16.08
CA ARG A 121 17.04 -28.80 -15.09
C ARG A 121 16.55 -27.42 -14.67
N HIS A 122 17.41 -26.40 -14.68
CA HIS A 122 17.06 -25.01 -14.35
C HIS A 122 16.35 -24.34 -15.52
N THR A 123 16.74 -24.64 -16.76
CA THR A 123 16.05 -24.23 -17.99
C THR A 123 14.77 -25.02 -18.19
N ALA A 124 14.72 -26.31 -17.81
CA ALA A 124 13.48 -27.09 -17.78
C ALA A 124 12.55 -26.66 -16.63
N PHE A 125 13.12 -26.25 -15.49
CA PHE A 125 12.37 -25.69 -14.37
C PHE A 125 11.88 -24.29 -14.68
N ASN A 126 12.68 -23.43 -15.33
CA ASN A 126 12.26 -22.14 -15.83
C ASN A 126 11.27 -22.30 -16.98
N ARG A 127 11.41 -23.31 -17.86
CA ARG A 127 10.40 -23.61 -18.88
C ARG A 127 9.13 -24.15 -18.23
N MET A 128 9.21 -25.01 -17.22
CA MET A 128 8.04 -25.46 -16.46
C MET A 128 7.42 -24.32 -15.64
N LEU A 129 8.22 -23.40 -15.10
CA LEU A 129 7.77 -22.24 -14.34
C LEU A 129 7.18 -21.19 -15.27
N THR A 130 7.76 -20.94 -16.43
CA THR A 130 7.22 -20.10 -17.50
C THR A 130 5.99 -20.75 -18.11
N GLU A 131 5.96 -22.06 -18.37
CA GLU A 131 4.75 -22.78 -18.81
C GLU A 131 3.68 -22.88 -17.71
N TRP A 132 4.07 -22.85 -16.43
CA TRP A 132 3.15 -22.84 -15.29
C TRP A 132 2.65 -21.42 -15.00
N LEU A 133 3.48 -20.39 -15.20
CA LEU A 133 3.14 -18.97 -15.18
C LEU A 133 2.37 -18.58 -16.44
N ASP A 134 2.59 -19.22 -17.59
CA ASP A 134 1.83 -19.06 -18.84
C ASP A 134 0.56 -19.88 -18.79
N ARG A 135 0.51 -21.04 -18.11
CA ARG A 135 -0.74 -21.76 -17.85
C ARG A 135 -1.59 -21.07 -16.80
N ARG A 136 -0.99 -20.49 -15.74
CA ARG A 136 -1.70 -19.63 -14.79
C ARG A 136 -1.98 -18.25 -15.38
N GLY A 137 -1.12 -17.74 -16.24
CA GLY A 137 -1.31 -16.53 -17.04
C GLY A 137 -2.47 -16.73 -17.98
N HIS A 138 -2.50 -17.83 -18.74
CA HIS A 138 -3.66 -18.24 -19.54
C HIS A 138 -4.90 -18.57 -18.71
N GLU A 139 -4.77 -19.10 -17.49
CA GLU A 139 -5.95 -19.34 -16.62
C GLU A 139 -6.46 -18.03 -16.03
N ILE A 140 -5.58 -17.08 -15.72
CA ILE A 140 -5.91 -15.70 -15.32
C ILE A 140 -6.50 -14.95 -16.51
N ASP A 141 -5.92 -15.06 -17.70
CA ASP A 141 -6.42 -14.48 -18.95
C ASP A 141 -7.74 -15.14 -19.35
N LYS A 142 -7.92 -16.45 -19.16
CA LYS A 142 -9.19 -17.15 -19.40
C LYS A 142 -10.24 -16.85 -18.34
N GLN A 143 -9.85 -16.58 -17.10
CA GLN A 143 -10.75 -16.06 -16.07
C GLN A 143 -11.08 -14.58 -16.32
N LEU A 144 -10.12 -13.77 -16.79
CA LEU A 144 -10.32 -12.41 -17.24
C LEU A 144 -11.16 -12.37 -18.52
N ASP A 145 -11.04 -13.34 -19.41
CA ASP A 145 -11.81 -13.46 -20.65
C ASP A 145 -13.19 -14.05 -20.39
N ALA A 146 -13.34 -14.98 -19.44
CA ALA A 146 -14.65 -15.41 -18.93
C ALA A 146 -15.35 -14.28 -18.17
N TYR A 147 -14.57 -13.43 -17.48
CA TYR A 147 -15.04 -12.22 -16.80
C TYR A 147 -15.37 -11.08 -17.78
N ARG A 148 -14.59 -10.92 -18.86
CA ARG A 148 -14.85 -10.01 -19.99
C ARG A 148 -16.06 -10.47 -20.79
N ALA A 149 -16.19 -11.76 -21.09
CA ALA A 149 -17.38 -12.33 -21.71
C ALA A 149 -18.64 -12.23 -20.83
N TRP A 150 -18.47 -12.20 -19.51
CA TRP A 150 -19.54 -11.90 -18.55
C TRP A 150 -19.86 -10.40 -18.50
N LEU A 151 -18.86 -9.51 -18.65
CA LEU A 151 -19.02 -8.06 -18.82
C LEU A 151 -19.68 -7.67 -20.15
N ASP A 152 -19.40 -8.41 -21.23
CA ASP A 152 -19.93 -8.19 -22.60
C ASP A 152 -21.36 -8.75 -22.80
N GLY A 153 -21.91 -9.42 -21.78
CA GLY A 153 -23.33 -9.81 -21.76
C GLY A 153 -24.23 -8.59 -21.52
N PRO A 154 -25.46 -8.54 -22.09
CA PRO A 154 -26.34 -7.40 -21.88
C PRO A 154 -26.65 -7.21 -20.39
N LEU A 155 -26.37 -6.00 -19.88
CA LEU A 155 -26.79 -5.58 -18.53
C LEU A 155 -28.30 -5.72 -18.41
N THR A 156 -28.79 -6.44 -17.40
CA THR A 156 -30.22 -6.66 -17.21
C THR A 156 -30.79 -5.70 -16.16
N GLY A 157 -31.70 -4.82 -16.57
CA GLY A 157 -32.49 -3.97 -15.66
C GLY A 157 -31.66 -3.00 -14.81
N ALA A 158 -31.87 -3.02 -13.48
CA ALA A 158 -31.29 -2.11 -12.49
C ALA A 158 -29.75 -2.10 -12.45
N GLU A 159 -29.08 -2.98 -13.20
CA GLU A 159 -27.63 -3.09 -13.31
C GLU A 159 -27.00 -1.98 -14.17
N ALA A 160 -27.76 -1.37 -15.09
CA ALA A 160 -27.29 -0.30 -15.97
C ALA A 160 -27.22 1.08 -15.30
N GLU A 161 -27.98 1.32 -14.23
CA GLU A 161 -28.02 2.62 -13.53
C GLU A 161 -26.75 2.89 -12.69
N TRP A 162 -25.85 1.91 -12.54
CA TRP A 162 -24.76 1.91 -11.55
C TRP A 162 -23.36 1.81 -12.15
N ALA A 163 -23.25 1.64 -13.48
CA ALA A 163 -21.96 1.52 -14.16
C ALA A 163 -21.34 2.91 -14.40
N LEU A 164 -20.04 3.05 -14.11
CA LEU A 164 -19.30 4.26 -14.51
C LEU A 164 -19.15 4.25 -16.04
N PRO A 165 -19.35 5.38 -16.74
CA PRO A 165 -19.03 5.48 -18.16
C PRO A 165 -17.54 5.15 -18.38
N GLY A 166 -17.24 4.25 -19.32
CA GLY A 166 -15.87 3.76 -19.58
C GLY A 166 -15.51 2.41 -18.97
N MET A 167 -16.46 1.70 -18.33
CA MET A 167 -16.27 0.29 -17.92
C MET A 167 -16.58 -0.73 -19.03
N ASN A 168 -16.97 -0.30 -20.24
CA ASN A 168 -17.03 -1.16 -21.42
C ASN A 168 -15.62 -1.24 -22.04
N VAL A 169 -15.07 -2.45 -22.11
CA VAL A 169 -13.76 -2.71 -22.75
C VAL A 169 -13.89 -2.81 -24.29
N SER A 170 -15.06 -2.54 -24.85
CA SER A 170 -15.34 -2.68 -26.29
C SER A 170 -15.20 -1.37 -27.07
N GLU A 171 -14.00 -0.77 -27.14
CA GLU A 171 -13.66 0.21 -28.20
C GLU A 171 -12.16 0.52 -28.31
N ALA A 172 -11.31 -0.51 -28.30
CA ALA A 172 -9.87 -0.38 -28.59
C ALA A 172 -9.38 -1.29 -29.74
N ALA A 173 -10.28 -1.74 -30.62
CA ALA A 173 -9.93 -2.64 -31.72
C ALA A 173 -10.78 -2.40 -32.98
N ALA A 174 -10.77 -1.18 -33.52
CA ALA A 174 -11.18 -0.94 -34.91
C ALA A 174 -10.64 0.41 -35.40
N GLY A 175 -9.54 0.38 -36.15
CA GLY A 175 -8.98 1.59 -36.76
C GLY A 175 -7.54 1.46 -37.22
N SER A 176 -7.15 0.34 -37.83
CA SER A 176 -5.91 0.26 -38.61
C SER A 176 -6.29 0.00 -40.06
N GLU A 177 -6.60 1.06 -40.81
CA GLU A 177 -6.48 1.04 -42.26
C GLU A 177 -5.18 1.72 -42.66
N GLU A 178 -4.49 1.03 -43.56
CA GLU A 178 -3.21 1.35 -44.14
C GLU A 178 -3.19 2.73 -44.80
N SER A 179 -2.12 3.48 -44.57
CA SER A 179 -1.68 4.53 -45.47
C SER A 179 -0.17 4.46 -45.61
N GLU A 180 0.26 3.88 -46.73
CA GLU A 180 1.60 4.00 -47.28
C GLU A 180 1.94 5.48 -47.52
N ALA A 181 3.07 5.95 -47.00
CA ALA A 181 3.80 7.07 -47.59
C ALA A 181 5.28 7.06 -47.17
N SER A 182 6.09 6.50 -48.07
CA SER A 182 7.45 6.90 -48.47
C SER A 182 8.45 7.38 -47.42
N SER A 183 9.47 6.54 -47.26
CA SER A 183 10.84 6.91 -46.94
C SER A 183 11.38 8.04 -47.83
N GLN A 184 11.77 9.16 -47.22
CA GLN A 184 12.97 9.88 -47.65
C GLN A 184 13.75 10.36 -46.43
N ALA A 185 14.94 9.80 -46.28
CA ALA A 185 15.99 10.30 -45.41
C ALA A 185 16.43 11.68 -45.92
N GLN A 186 16.43 12.67 -45.03
CA GLN A 186 17.33 13.81 -45.15
C GLN A 186 18.13 13.93 -43.86
N THR A 187 19.40 13.57 -43.98
CA THR A 187 20.50 13.96 -43.13
C THR A 187 20.63 15.49 -43.15
N GLY A 188 20.37 16.14 -42.02
CA GLY A 188 20.65 17.55 -41.80
C GLY A 188 21.06 17.76 -40.34
N SER A 189 22.31 18.17 -40.14
CA SER A 189 22.87 18.56 -38.84
C SER A 189 22.02 19.65 -38.17
N PRO A 190 21.88 19.68 -36.83
CA PRO A 190 21.15 20.75 -36.16
C PRO A 190 22.02 22.01 -36.12
N GLU A 191 21.81 22.90 -37.08
CA GLU A 191 22.20 24.30 -36.93
C GLU A 191 21.25 24.98 -35.94
N SER A 192 21.87 25.60 -34.94
CA SER A 192 21.23 26.39 -33.90
C SER A 192 20.48 27.58 -34.49
N GLN A 193 19.15 27.53 -34.49
CA GLN A 193 18.30 28.71 -34.46
C GLN A 193 17.40 28.61 -33.22
N GLY A 194 17.78 29.33 -32.17
CA GLY A 194 16.92 29.48 -31.00
C GLY A 194 15.68 30.24 -31.41
N SER A 195 14.53 29.56 -31.42
CA SER A 195 13.25 30.25 -31.30
C SER A 195 13.20 30.84 -29.89
N ASP A 196 13.24 32.16 -29.77
CA ASP A 196 12.92 32.79 -28.49
C ASP A 196 11.53 32.30 -28.07
N ALA A 197 11.44 31.64 -26.92
CA ALA A 197 10.17 31.20 -26.37
C ALA A 197 9.23 32.41 -26.22
N SER A 198 7.97 32.26 -26.65
CA SER A 198 7.02 33.37 -26.66
C SER A 198 6.51 33.67 -25.25
N ILE A 199 6.01 34.90 -25.03
CA ILE A 199 5.28 35.27 -23.81
C ILE A 199 4.10 34.30 -23.58
N GLU A 200 3.52 33.76 -24.65
CA GLU A 200 2.44 32.75 -24.59
C GLU A 200 2.91 31.43 -23.97
N ASP A 201 4.15 30.98 -24.22
CA ASP A 201 4.71 29.79 -23.56
C ASP A 201 4.90 30.05 -22.06
N ILE A 202 5.39 31.25 -21.69
CA ILE A 202 5.51 31.67 -20.29
C ILE A 202 4.14 31.66 -19.62
N ASP A 203 3.14 32.32 -20.22
CA ASP A 203 1.79 32.39 -19.66
C ASP A 203 1.12 31.01 -19.56
N LEU A 204 1.33 30.15 -20.55
CA LEU A 204 0.81 28.78 -20.54
C LEU A 204 1.40 27.95 -19.40
N ILE A 205 2.72 27.98 -19.20
CA ILE A 205 3.34 27.22 -18.10
C ILE A 205 3.15 27.91 -16.75
N ARG A 206 3.07 29.24 -16.74
CA ARG A 206 2.72 30.04 -15.57
C ARG A 206 1.34 29.67 -15.07
N SER A 207 0.36 29.49 -15.95
CA SER A 207 -0.99 29.02 -15.59
C SER A 207 -1.04 27.60 -15.01
N VAL A 208 0.06 26.85 -15.12
CA VAL A 208 0.19 25.47 -14.61
C VAL A 208 0.99 25.44 -13.30
N VAL A 209 2.03 26.27 -13.20
CA VAL A 209 3.00 26.27 -12.09
C VAL A 209 2.64 27.31 -11.04
N LEU A 210 2.26 28.51 -11.49
CA LEU A 210 1.92 29.68 -10.66
C LEU A 210 0.40 29.93 -10.55
N GLY A 211 -0.40 29.24 -11.36
CA GLY A 211 -1.86 29.39 -11.50
C GLY A 211 -2.59 28.04 -11.60
N ASP A 212 -3.90 28.06 -11.37
CA ASP A 212 -4.95 27.06 -11.72
C ASP A 212 -4.87 25.62 -11.20
N LYS A 213 -3.81 25.18 -10.53
CA LYS A 213 -3.73 23.82 -9.96
C LYS A 213 -4.11 23.75 -8.49
N TYR A 214 -4.91 22.74 -8.14
CA TYR A 214 -5.60 22.63 -6.85
C TYR A 214 -4.94 21.72 -5.81
N PRO A 215 -5.26 21.94 -4.51
CA PRO A 215 -4.94 21.03 -3.42
C PRO A 215 -5.82 19.80 -3.48
N GLY A 216 -5.19 18.65 -3.46
CA GLY A 216 -5.87 17.36 -3.50
C GLY A 216 -5.00 16.36 -4.22
N ASP A 217 -4.41 16.81 -5.32
CA ASP A 217 -3.51 16.03 -6.14
C ASP A 217 -2.20 15.76 -5.39
N ASP A 218 -1.74 14.51 -5.52
CA ASP A 218 -0.40 14.12 -5.13
C ASP A 218 0.59 14.96 -5.97
N PRO A 219 1.53 15.71 -5.34
CA PRO A 219 2.53 16.49 -6.06
C PRO A 219 3.30 15.70 -7.11
N SER A 220 3.40 14.38 -6.94
CA SER A 220 4.08 13.48 -7.88
C SER A 220 3.35 13.24 -9.21
N PHE A 221 2.10 13.69 -9.36
CA PHE A 221 1.26 13.36 -10.52
C PHE A 221 0.64 14.56 -11.22
N LEU A 222 1.47 15.54 -11.58
CA LEU A 222 1.05 16.68 -12.38
C LEU A 222 1.48 16.52 -13.84
N PRO A 223 0.82 15.67 -14.65
CA PRO A 223 1.17 15.55 -16.05
C PRO A 223 0.86 16.88 -16.74
N LEU A 224 1.89 17.46 -17.38
CA LEU A 224 1.69 18.50 -18.38
C LEU A 224 0.97 17.87 -19.57
N THR A 225 -0.05 18.57 -20.11
CA THR A 225 -0.63 18.21 -21.41
C THR A 225 0.47 18.17 -22.47
N PRO A 226 0.30 17.46 -23.60
CA PRO A 226 1.31 17.45 -24.66
C PRO A 226 1.75 18.87 -25.08
N GLN A 227 0.80 19.80 -25.20
CA GLN A 227 1.04 21.20 -25.52
C GLN A 227 1.85 21.92 -24.43
N GLN A 228 1.49 21.74 -23.15
CA GLN A 228 2.24 22.30 -22.03
C GLN A 228 3.64 21.69 -21.92
N ARG A 229 3.79 20.40 -22.21
CA ARG A 229 5.09 19.73 -22.19
C ARG A 229 6.01 20.31 -23.26
N GLU A 230 5.47 20.54 -24.45
CA GLU A 230 6.21 21.14 -25.55
C GLU A 230 6.62 22.59 -25.25
N ALA A 231 5.70 23.39 -24.71
CA ALA A 231 5.98 24.75 -24.25
C ALA A 231 7.04 24.78 -23.13
N ALA A 232 6.94 23.89 -22.14
CA ALA A 232 7.94 23.75 -21.09
C ALA A 232 9.32 23.33 -21.66
N HIS A 233 9.37 22.46 -22.67
CA HIS A 233 10.62 22.12 -23.35
C HIS A 233 11.23 23.31 -24.10
N ARG A 234 10.41 24.13 -24.78
CA ARG A 234 10.87 25.37 -25.42
C ARG A 234 11.42 26.36 -24.39
N LEU A 235 10.71 26.58 -23.29
CA LEU A 235 11.17 27.42 -22.18
C LEU A 235 12.45 26.90 -21.53
N ALA A 236 12.61 25.58 -21.38
CA ALA A 236 13.82 24.98 -20.81
C ALA A 236 15.07 25.24 -21.65
N GLY A 237 14.92 25.46 -22.96
CA GLY A 237 15.99 25.81 -23.91
C GLY A 237 16.10 27.30 -24.24
N SER A 238 15.24 28.16 -23.67
CA SER A 238 15.20 29.59 -23.98
C SER A 238 16.35 30.37 -23.30
N ARG A 239 16.52 31.65 -23.66
CA ARG A 239 17.46 32.56 -22.98
C ARG A 239 16.86 33.24 -21.74
N ASP A 240 15.55 33.10 -21.54
CA ASP A 240 14.85 33.71 -20.41
C ASP A 240 15.11 32.90 -19.12
N HIS A 241 15.70 33.54 -18.13
CA HIS A 241 16.05 32.90 -16.86
C HIS A 241 14.80 32.54 -16.05
N PHE A 242 13.76 33.38 -16.14
CA PHE A 242 12.49 33.12 -15.47
C PHE A 242 11.74 31.97 -16.13
N GLY A 243 11.58 31.97 -17.46
CA GLY A 243 11.01 30.88 -18.22
C GLY A 243 11.71 29.54 -18.00
N ARG A 244 13.04 29.52 -17.90
CA ARG A 244 13.80 28.32 -17.56
C ARG A 244 13.53 27.82 -16.13
N ALA A 245 13.42 28.73 -15.16
CA ALA A 245 13.08 28.38 -13.79
C ALA A 245 11.67 27.80 -13.71
N LEU A 246 10.73 28.44 -14.40
CA LEU A 246 9.34 28.01 -14.54
C LEU A 246 9.23 26.61 -15.17
N ALA A 247 9.97 26.35 -16.25
CA ALA A 247 10.05 25.03 -16.87
C ALA A 247 10.67 23.98 -15.95
N ALA A 248 11.71 24.34 -15.18
CA ALA A 248 12.33 23.42 -14.23
C ALA A 248 11.35 22.98 -13.13
N VAL A 249 10.53 23.91 -12.62
CA VAL A 249 9.46 23.58 -11.67
C VAL A 249 8.38 22.73 -12.34
N ALA A 250 7.97 23.06 -13.58
CA ALA A 250 6.97 22.30 -14.33
C ALA A 250 7.39 20.84 -14.59
N PHE A 251 8.69 20.59 -14.77
CA PHE A 251 9.27 19.25 -14.93
C PHE A 251 9.66 18.57 -13.61
N ALA A 252 9.38 19.20 -12.47
CA ALA A 252 9.82 18.74 -11.15
C ALA A 252 11.35 18.52 -11.04
N ASP A 253 12.14 19.25 -11.83
CA ASP A 253 13.61 19.28 -11.73
C ASP A 253 14.02 20.30 -10.65
N PHE A 254 13.78 19.94 -9.39
CA PHE A 254 13.93 20.87 -8.26
C PHE A 254 15.37 21.31 -8.03
N VAL A 255 16.36 20.47 -8.35
CA VAL A 255 17.78 20.83 -8.27
C VAL A 255 18.10 21.96 -9.26
N ARG A 256 17.60 21.82 -10.50
CA ARG A 256 17.75 22.86 -11.51
C ARG A 256 16.93 24.10 -11.17
N ALA A 257 15.72 23.92 -10.64
CA ALA A 257 14.87 25.03 -10.20
C ALA A 257 15.56 25.84 -9.10
N ASP A 258 16.11 25.22 -8.05
CA ASP A 258 16.82 25.91 -6.97
C ASP A 258 18.02 26.71 -7.51
N THR A 259 18.78 26.11 -8.43
CA THR A 259 19.93 26.78 -9.07
C THR A 259 19.50 28.01 -9.88
N LEU A 260 18.41 27.89 -10.65
CA LEU A 260 17.89 28.98 -11.48
C LEU A 260 17.23 30.07 -10.62
N LEU A 261 16.45 29.70 -9.60
CA LEU A 261 15.79 30.62 -8.66
C LEU A 261 16.77 31.43 -7.82
N ALA A 262 17.94 30.86 -7.49
CA ALA A 262 19.02 31.55 -6.80
C ALA A 262 19.80 32.51 -7.71
N SER A 263 19.73 32.30 -9.04
CA SER A 263 20.43 33.09 -10.04
C SER A 263 19.51 34.00 -10.87
N LEU A 264 18.25 34.16 -10.44
CA LEU A 264 17.31 35.06 -11.11
C LEU A 264 17.84 36.51 -11.05
N PRO A 265 17.78 37.25 -12.17
CA PRO A 265 18.23 38.63 -12.20
C PRO A 265 17.35 39.53 -11.32
N GLU A 266 17.90 40.62 -10.80
CA GLU A 266 17.18 41.61 -9.98
C GLU A 266 15.96 42.24 -10.71
N SER A 267 15.87 42.08 -12.03
CA SER A 267 14.73 42.52 -12.83
C SER A 267 13.47 41.66 -12.62
N VAL A 268 13.57 40.46 -12.04
CA VAL A 268 12.40 39.66 -11.68
C VAL A 268 11.80 40.23 -10.39
N PRO A 269 10.51 40.60 -10.38
CA PRO A 269 9.85 41.11 -9.19
C PRO A 269 10.04 40.12 -8.01
N PRO A 270 10.47 40.58 -6.83
CA PRO A 270 10.64 39.71 -5.67
C PRO A 270 9.39 38.86 -5.38
N GLU A 271 8.20 39.40 -5.65
CA GLU A 271 6.93 38.69 -5.42
C GLU A 271 6.76 37.47 -6.33
N GLU A 272 7.07 37.56 -7.63
CA GLU A 272 6.99 36.42 -8.56
C GLU A 272 8.01 35.34 -8.21
N ASN A 273 9.19 35.76 -7.74
CA ASN A 273 10.20 34.84 -7.22
C ASN A 273 9.72 34.12 -5.96
N TYR A 274 9.08 34.82 -5.00
CA TYR A 274 8.50 34.19 -3.81
C TYR A 274 7.40 33.20 -4.14
N THR A 275 6.49 33.52 -5.07
CA THR A 275 5.43 32.60 -5.50
C THR A 275 6.03 31.36 -6.16
N LEU A 276 6.96 31.52 -7.11
CA LEU A 276 7.61 30.39 -7.80
C LEU A 276 8.44 29.52 -6.84
N ARG A 277 9.11 30.15 -5.85
CA ARG A 277 9.79 29.43 -4.77
C ARG A 277 8.82 28.66 -3.90
N GLY A 278 7.67 29.26 -3.58
CA GLY A 278 6.57 28.62 -2.85
C GLY A 278 6.02 27.41 -3.59
N ASP A 279 5.70 27.54 -4.88
CA ASP A 279 5.15 26.44 -5.69
C ASP A 279 6.14 25.28 -5.83
N ARG A 280 7.42 25.59 -6.04
CA ARG A 280 8.48 24.58 -6.03
C ARG A 280 8.58 23.86 -4.69
N LEU A 281 8.50 24.56 -3.54
CA LEU A 281 8.48 23.91 -2.21
C LEU A 281 7.21 23.10 -2.01
N TYR A 282 6.08 23.60 -2.49
CA TYR A 282 4.80 22.93 -2.40
C TYR A 282 4.84 21.60 -3.18
N TYR A 283 5.40 21.61 -4.40
CA TYR A 283 5.58 20.41 -5.21
C TYR A 283 6.63 19.44 -4.65
N ASP A 284 7.64 19.94 -3.95
CA ASP A 284 8.60 19.14 -3.18
C ASP A 284 7.99 18.58 -1.87
N GLY A 285 6.71 18.87 -1.59
CA GLY A 285 6.00 18.43 -0.38
C GLY A 285 6.39 19.19 0.90
N ARG A 286 7.17 20.27 0.77
CA ARG A 286 7.62 21.15 1.86
C ARG A 286 6.61 22.26 2.14
N PHE A 287 5.39 21.86 2.52
CA PHE A 287 4.24 22.76 2.66
C PHE A 287 4.43 23.91 3.66
N ASP A 288 5.14 23.68 4.76
CA ASP A 288 5.39 24.70 5.79
C ASP A 288 6.37 25.78 5.31
N ASP A 289 7.34 25.39 4.48
CA ASP A 289 8.28 26.31 3.85
C ASP A 289 7.57 27.07 2.73
N ALA A 290 6.77 26.38 1.90
CA ALA A 290 5.94 26.98 0.88
C ALA A 290 5.00 28.05 1.46
N LEU A 291 4.33 27.74 2.58
CA LEU A 291 3.48 28.68 3.31
C LEU A 291 4.24 29.95 3.72
N SER A 292 5.51 29.80 4.12
CA SER A 292 6.34 30.93 4.54
C SER A 292 6.69 31.84 3.36
N GLU A 293 7.01 31.26 2.20
CA GLU A 293 7.25 32.00 0.96
C GLU A 293 5.98 32.71 0.47
N TYR A 294 4.82 32.04 0.45
CA TYR A 294 3.56 32.66 0.04
C TYR A 294 3.13 33.81 0.97
N ILE A 295 3.43 33.72 2.28
CA ILE A 295 3.21 34.81 3.24
C ILE A 295 4.20 35.95 3.01
N ALA A 296 5.42 35.69 2.54
CA ALA A 296 6.46 36.69 2.31
C ALA A 296 6.18 37.59 1.09
N ALA A 297 5.35 37.14 0.14
CA ALA A 297 4.91 37.90 -1.04
C ALA A 297 3.94 39.08 -0.71
N ARG A 298 4.16 39.83 0.38
CA ARG A 298 3.21 40.75 1.06
C ARG A 298 2.74 42.00 0.29
N HIS A 299 3.24 42.28 -0.92
CA HIS A 299 3.08 43.60 -1.55
C HIS A 299 2.33 43.65 -2.88
N THR A 300 1.67 42.58 -3.32
CA THR A 300 0.70 42.69 -4.42
C THR A 300 -0.63 43.31 -3.94
N LYS A 301 -1.30 44.08 -4.82
CA LYS A 301 -2.73 44.36 -4.69
C LYS A 301 -3.43 43.03 -4.45
N ASP A 302 -4.17 42.92 -3.35
CA ASP A 302 -4.91 41.75 -2.87
C ASP A 302 -5.23 40.70 -3.95
N ASP A 303 -4.27 39.82 -4.19
CA ASP A 303 -4.30 38.88 -5.31
C ASP A 303 -4.97 37.59 -4.86
N LEU A 304 -6.11 37.28 -5.47
CA LEU A 304 -6.91 36.10 -5.17
C LEU A 304 -6.04 34.84 -5.19
N GLN A 305 -5.14 34.72 -6.18
CA GLN A 305 -4.26 33.57 -6.35
C GLN A 305 -3.38 33.32 -5.12
N ARG A 306 -2.82 34.37 -4.52
CA ARG A 306 -2.03 34.26 -3.28
C ARG A 306 -2.87 33.72 -2.12
N ARG A 307 -4.11 34.19 -1.97
CA ARG A 307 -5.02 33.70 -0.92
C ARG A 307 -5.36 32.23 -1.12
N LEU A 308 -5.58 31.81 -2.36
CA LEU A 308 -5.75 30.40 -2.71
C LEU A 308 -4.50 29.62 -2.28
N ASN A 309 -3.30 29.99 -2.75
CA ASN A 309 -2.04 29.31 -2.43
C ASN A 309 -1.75 29.20 -0.91
N VAL A 310 -2.04 30.26 -0.15
CA VAL A 310 -1.91 30.23 1.31
C VAL A 310 -2.93 29.27 1.93
N ALA A 311 -4.20 29.29 1.49
CA ALA A 311 -5.22 28.35 1.98
C ALA A 311 -4.85 26.90 1.66
N VAL A 312 -4.38 26.64 0.45
CA VAL A 312 -3.85 25.35 -0.03
C VAL A 312 -2.73 24.85 0.89
N ALA A 313 -1.71 25.69 1.13
CA ALA A 313 -0.56 25.34 1.94
C ALA A 313 -0.95 25.13 3.41
N LEU A 314 -1.88 25.92 3.96
CA LEU A 314 -2.43 25.72 5.30
C LEU A 314 -3.09 24.36 5.46
N MET A 315 -3.91 23.92 4.50
CA MET A 315 -4.58 22.61 4.56
C MET A 315 -3.61 21.42 4.52
N ARG A 316 -2.37 21.63 4.07
CA ARG A 316 -1.29 20.62 4.00
C ARG A 316 -0.20 20.83 5.04
N SER A 317 -0.24 21.93 5.78
CA SER A 317 0.76 22.34 6.76
C SER A 317 0.77 21.39 7.96
N THR A 318 1.94 21.20 8.54
CA THR A 318 2.07 20.48 9.82
C THR A 318 2.18 21.43 11.02
N ARG A 319 2.08 22.75 10.78
CA ARG A 319 2.12 23.78 11.83
C ARG A 319 0.78 23.86 12.55
N GLY A 320 0.83 23.78 13.87
CA GLY A 320 -0.35 23.92 14.72
C GLY A 320 -1.28 22.70 14.65
N THR A 321 -2.53 22.88 15.06
CA THR A 321 -3.53 21.82 14.96
C THR A 321 -4.14 21.81 13.55
N ILE A 322 -4.51 20.63 13.06
CA ILE A 322 -5.19 20.49 11.75
C ILE A 322 -6.46 21.34 11.75
N ASP A 323 -7.24 21.31 12.82
CA ASP A 323 -8.47 22.11 12.93
C ASP A 323 -8.24 23.62 12.80
N ASP A 324 -7.17 24.15 13.40
CA ASP A 324 -6.84 25.56 13.30
C ASP A 324 -6.37 25.94 11.88
N ALA A 325 -5.57 25.08 11.25
CA ALA A 325 -5.07 25.33 9.89
C ALA A 325 -6.21 25.35 8.87
N TYR A 326 -7.13 24.39 8.95
CA TYR A 326 -8.31 24.31 8.10
C TYR A 326 -9.32 25.44 8.36
N LYS A 327 -9.45 25.89 9.63
CA LYS A 327 -10.23 27.07 9.97
C LYS A 327 -9.63 28.34 9.36
N GLN A 328 -8.33 28.56 9.50
CA GLN A 328 -7.64 29.71 8.91
C GLN A 328 -7.77 29.74 7.38
N ALA A 329 -7.65 28.59 6.72
CA ALA A 329 -7.88 28.47 5.28
C ALA A 329 -9.32 28.89 4.91
N THR A 330 -10.32 28.41 5.67
CA THR A 330 -11.73 28.76 5.47
C THR A 330 -11.98 30.27 5.63
N ASP A 331 -11.45 30.86 6.71
CA ASP A 331 -11.62 32.29 7.01
C ASP A 331 -10.96 33.17 5.92
N LEU A 332 -9.78 32.75 5.44
CA LEU A 332 -9.07 33.44 4.36
C LEU A 332 -9.85 33.42 3.03
N LEU A 333 -10.42 32.26 2.69
CA LEU A 333 -11.23 32.07 1.48
C LEU A 333 -12.54 32.85 1.56
N ALA A 334 -13.23 32.84 2.71
CA ALA A 334 -14.45 33.60 2.93
C ALA A 334 -14.23 35.13 2.87
N ALA A 335 -13.04 35.60 3.27
CA ALA A 335 -12.69 37.02 3.22
C ALA A 335 -12.50 37.58 1.81
N THR A 336 -12.54 36.76 0.75
CA THR A 336 -12.47 37.22 -0.65
C THR A 336 -13.74 37.98 -1.07
N LYS A 337 -14.87 37.75 -0.38
CA LYS A 337 -16.19 38.35 -0.68
C LYS A 337 -16.65 38.16 -2.13
N LEU A 338 -16.11 37.16 -2.83
CA LEU A 338 -16.55 36.79 -4.17
C LEU A 338 -17.92 36.11 -4.09
N ASP A 339 -18.82 36.42 -5.03
CA ASP A 339 -20.08 35.68 -5.14
C ASP A 339 -19.80 34.27 -5.66
N LEU A 340 -19.94 33.26 -4.78
CA LEU A 340 -19.68 31.85 -5.11
C LEU A 340 -20.66 31.28 -6.14
N ARG A 341 -21.75 31.99 -6.46
CA ARG A 341 -22.72 31.61 -7.49
C ARG A 341 -22.50 32.33 -8.82
N ALA A 342 -21.48 33.17 -8.94
CA ALA A 342 -21.11 33.78 -10.21
C ALA A 342 -20.58 32.73 -11.19
N ASP A 343 -20.89 32.84 -12.48
CA ASP A 343 -20.27 32.07 -13.57
C ASP A 343 -18.82 32.52 -13.74
N SER A 344 -17.96 32.08 -12.81
CA SER A 344 -16.57 32.49 -12.68
C SER A 344 -15.73 31.28 -12.24
N PRO A 345 -14.63 30.95 -12.95
CA PRO A 345 -13.71 29.90 -12.53
C PRO A 345 -13.24 30.09 -11.10
N ASP A 346 -12.91 31.33 -10.73
CA ASP A 346 -12.47 31.74 -9.40
C ASP A 346 -13.49 31.48 -8.29
N ALA A 347 -14.78 31.76 -8.56
CA ALA A 347 -15.88 31.47 -7.64
C ALA A 347 -16.02 29.96 -7.41
N ALA A 348 -15.98 29.17 -8.48
CA ALA A 348 -15.95 27.72 -8.38
C ALA A 348 -14.73 27.26 -7.58
N ARG A 349 -13.54 27.87 -7.77
CA ARG A 349 -12.33 27.50 -7.02
C ARG A 349 -12.44 27.70 -5.55
N ILE A 350 -12.90 28.87 -5.15
CA ILE A 350 -13.11 29.17 -3.74
C ILE A 350 -14.14 28.20 -3.16
N GLY A 351 -15.23 27.91 -3.88
CA GLY A 351 -16.22 26.90 -3.49
C GLY A 351 -15.60 25.52 -3.26
N LEU A 352 -14.84 25.00 -4.23
CA LEU A 352 -14.17 23.69 -4.11
C LEU A 352 -13.16 23.67 -2.96
N LEU A 353 -12.39 24.74 -2.74
CA LEU A 353 -11.44 24.80 -1.64
C LEU A 353 -12.12 24.88 -0.27
N LEU A 354 -13.20 25.66 -0.15
CA LEU A 354 -14.01 25.73 1.06
C LEU A 354 -14.63 24.36 1.38
N GLY A 355 -15.12 23.66 0.36
CA GLY A 355 -15.65 22.31 0.51
C GLY A 355 -14.57 21.32 0.96
N ALA A 356 -13.42 21.30 0.27
CA ALA A 356 -12.30 20.43 0.63
C ALA A 356 -11.78 20.70 2.05
N ALA A 357 -11.73 21.97 2.44
CA ALA A 357 -11.38 22.36 3.80
C ALA A 357 -12.37 21.80 4.83
N CYS A 358 -13.66 21.77 4.50
CA CYS A 358 -14.66 21.19 5.38
C CYS A 358 -14.57 19.65 5.45
N VAL A 359 -14.37 18.95 4.33
CA VAL A 359 -14.28 17.47 4.29
C VAL A 359 -13.16 16.94 5.18
N HIS A 360 -11.98 17.59 5.11
CA HIS A 360 -10.77 17.09 5.76
C HIS A 360 -10.54 17.62 7.18
N ARG A 361 -11.43 18.48 7.69
CA ARG A 361 -11.32 19.04 9.04
C ARG A 361 -11.74 18.00 10.10
N PRO A 362 -10.83 17.53 10.97
CA PRO A 362 -11.10 16.51 11.99
C PRO A 362 -11.83 17.08 13.25
N SER A 363 -12.87 17.89 13.04
CA SER A 363 -13.61 18.58 14.11
C SER A 363 -14.69 17.71 14.76
N VAL A 364 -15.13 18.12 15.96
CA VAL A 364 -16.28 17.50 16.68
C VAL A 364 -17.56 17.53 15.85
N ASP A 365 -17.69 18.52 14.95
CA ASP A 365 -18.83 18.69 14.04
C ASP A 365 -18.54 18.19 12.62
N ARG A 366 -17.69 17.15 12.47
CA ARG A 366 -17.32 16.58 11.15
C ARG A 366 -18.54 16.33 10.27
N ALA A 367 -19.65 15.91 10.87
CA ALA A 367 -20.88 15.66 10.14
C ALA A 367 -21.42 16.91 9.42
N GLN A 368 -21.53 18.01 10.16
CA GLN A 368 -21.96 19.29 9.62
C GLN A 368 -20.93 19.85 8.62
N CYS A 369 -19.64 19.58 8.84
CA CYS A 369 -18.60 19.96 7.88
C CYS A 369 -18.77 19.23 6.54
N ILE A 370 -19.09 17.93 6.55
CA ILE A 370 -19.33 17.18 5.31
C ILE A 370 -20.56 17.70 4.59
N GLU A 371 -21.66 17.99 5.29
CA GLU A 371 -22.87 18.59 4.68
C GLU A 371 -22.56 19.95 4.04
N ARG A 372 -21.85 20.83 4.75
CA ARG A 372 -21.40 22.11 4.18
C ARG A 372 -20.47 21.94 2.99
N ALA A 373 -19.64 20.90 2.99
CA ALA A 373 -18.77 20.61 1.86
C ALA A 373 -19.57 20.23 0.62
N ILE A 374 -20.58 19.37 0.78
CA ILE A 374 -21.51 19.01 -0.30
C ILE A 374 -22.18 20.27 -0.86
N ASP A 375 -22.70 21.16 0.00
CA ASP A 375 -23.31 22.42 -0.44
C ASP A 375 -22.35 23.30 -1.26
N HIS A 376 -21.08 23.39 -0.83
CA HIS A 376 -20.06 24.15 -1.55
C HIS A 376 -19.73 23.54 -2.92
N PHE A 377 -19.62 22.22 -3.01
CA PHE A 377 -19.33 21.54 -4.26
C PHE A 377 -20.53 21.56 -5.23
N GLU A 378 -21.74 21.34 -4.74
CA GLU A 378 -22.97 21.46 -5.54
C GLU A 378 -23.16 22.91 -6.03
N GLY A 379 -22.87 23.90 -5.18
CA GLY A 379 -22.86 25.31 -5.56
C GLY A 379 -21.86 25.61 -6.68
N ALA A 380 -20.65 25.04 -6.62
CA ALA A 380 -19.67 25.19 -7.70
C ALA A 380 -20.19 24.58 -9.02
N LEU A 381 -20.83 23.40 -8.98
CA LEU A 381 -21.41 22.73 -10.15
C LEU A 381 -22.54 23.50 -10.85
N VAL A 382 -23.18 24.46 -10.18
CA VAL A 382 -24.17 25.36 -10.84
C VAL A 382 -23.48 26.30 -11.83
N THR A 383 -22.21 26.63 -11.57
CA THR A 383 -21.46 27.64 -12.32
C THR A 383 -20.50 27.05 -13.35
N ILE A 384 -20.10 25.78 -13.18
CA ILE A 384 -19.16 25.09 -14.07
C ILE A 384 -19.85 23.97 -14.82
N SER A 385 -19.46 23.75 -16.09
CA SER A 385 -19.96 22.64 -16.90
C SER A 385 -18.79 21.86 -17.52
N ARG A 386 -19.06 20.63 -17.94
CA ARG A 386 -18.08 19.78 -18.62
C ARG A 386 -17.52 20.44 -19.88
N GLU A 387 -18.34 21.18 -20.62
CA GLU A 387 -17.97 21.79 -21.90
C GLU A 387 -17.12 23.05 -21.70
N LYS A 388 -17.47 23.88 -20.70
CA LYS A 388 -16.77 25.15 -20.44
C LYS A 388 -15.50 24.96 -19.61
N MET A 389 -15.55 24.09 -18.61
CA MET A 389 -14.52 23.95 -17.58
C MET A 389 -14.36 22.47 -17.18
N PRO A 390 -13.95 21.58 -18.11
CA PRO A 390 -13.95 20.13 -17.92
C PRO A 390 -13.20 19.69 -16.67
N ASP A 391 -12.01 20.23 -16.42
CA ASP A 391 -11.18 19.88 -15.27
C ASP A 391 -11.80 20.26 -13.93
N LEU A 392 -12.34 21.49 -13.82
CA LEU A 392 -12.99 21.97 -12.60
C LEU A 392 -14.26 21.17 -12.32
N TRP A 393 -15.02 20.85 -13.37
CA TRP A 393 -16.23 20.06 -13.30
C TRP A 393 -15.93 18.63 -12.83
N ALA A 394 -14.90 17.98 -13.40
CA ALA A 394 -14.45 16.67 -12.99
C ALA A 394 -13.96 16.67 -11.53
N GLN A 395 -13.26 17.73 -11.12
CA GLN A 395 -12.81 17.89 -9.75
C GLN A 395 -13.94 18.05 -8.75
N ALA A 396 -14.94 18.87 -9.07
CA ALA A 396 -16.12 19.04 -8.23
C ALA A 396 -16.83 17.70 -8.02
N HIS A 397 -16.96 16.91 -9.08
CA HIS A 397 -17.51 15.56 -9.02
C HIS A 397 -16.63 14.59 -8.22
N TYR A 398 -15.32 14.61 -8.38
CA TYR A 398 -14.42 13.81 -7.55
C TYR A 398 -14.59 14.14 -6.05
N GLN A 399 -14.60 15.43 -5.71
CA GLN A 399 -14.73 15.90 -4.33
C GLN A 399 -16.10 15.59 -3.72
N LEU A 400 -17.19 15.72 -4.50
CA LEU A 400 -18.52 15.21 -4.11
C LEU A 400 -18.50 13.71 -3.87
N GLY A 401 -17.82 12.96 -4.74
CA GLY A 401 -17.58 11.53 -4.56
C GLY A 401 -17.00 11.21 -3.18
N ILE A 402 -15.94 11.91 -2.78
CA ILE A 402 -15.30 11.78 -1.47
C ILE A 402 -16.22 12.23 -0.33
N ALA A 403 -16.93 13.36 -0.48
CA ALA A 403 -17.83 13.86 0.56
C ALA A 403 -18.98 12.87 0.82
N TRP A 404 -19.59 12.32 -0.23
CA TRP A 404 -20.64 11.32 -0.12
C TRP A 404 -20.15 9.98 0.45
N LEU A 405 -18.88 9.61 0.22
CA LEU A 405 -18.26 8.46 0.89
C LEU A 405 -18.24 8.61 2.41
N ASP A 406 -18.09 9.82 2.93
CA ASP A 406 -18.00 10.09 4.37
C ASP A 406 -19.30 10.63 4.97
N ALA A 407 -20.32 10.91 4.14
CA ALA A 407 -21.58 11.49 4.56
C ALA A 407 -22.23 10.68 5.69
N PRO A 408 -22.49 11.32 6.85
CA PRO A 408 -22.97 10.67 8.07
C PRO A 408 -24.49 10.55 8.14
N SER A 409 -25.21 11.42 7.43
CA SER A 409 -26.66 11.55 7.45
C SER A 409 -27.27 10.90 6.20
N GLY A 410 -28.54 10.51 6.29
CA GLY A 410 -29.24 9.81 5.21
C GLY A 410 -28.95 8.31 5.13
N ASP A 411 -29.51 7.67 4.10
CA ASP A 411 -29.33 6.24 3.87
C ASP A 411 -27.91 5.97 3.35
N ARG A 412 -27.13 5.16 4.09
CA ARG A 412 -25.73 4.88 3.74
C ARG A 412 -25.58 4.28 2.35
N ALA A 413 -26.54 3.48 1.90
CA ALA A 413 -26.47 2.87 0.58
C ALA A 413 -26.70 3.89 -0.53
N GLU A 414 -27.62 4.83 -0.33
CA GLU A 414 -27.88 5.95 -1.24
C GLU A 414 -26.67 6.90 -1.31
N ASN A 415 -26.04 7.20 -0.18
CA ASN A 415 -24.84 8.04 -0.17
C ASN A 415 -23.70 7.40 -0.98
N LEU A 416 -23.48 6.10 -0.83
CA LEU A 416 -22.46 5.40 -1.60
C LEU A 416 -22.79 5.32 -3.10
N GLN A 417 -24.08 5.30 -3.48
CA GLN A 417 -24.51 5.44 -4.87
C GLN A 417 -24.19 6.82 -5.44
N LYS A 418 -24.50 7.87 -4.69
CA LYS A 418 -24.14 9.25 -5.07
C LYS A 418 -22.63 9.37 -5.23
N ALA A 419 -21.87 8.78 -4.31
CA ALA A 419 -20.41 8.73 -4.39
C ALA A 419 -19.93 8.06 -5.67
N THR A 420 -20.40 6.84 -5.98
CA THR A 420 -20.00 6.14 -7.22
C THR A 420 -20.40 6.92 -8.46
N ARG A 421 -21.60 7.51 -8.50
CA ARG A 421 -22.06 8.30 -9.65
C ARG A 421 -21.14 9.48 -9.91
N HIS A 422 -20.84 10.26 -8.88
CA HIS A 422 -19.97 11.42 -9.01
C HIS A 422 -18.52 11.03 -9.37
N LEU A 423 -18.00 9.94 -8.83
CA LEU A 423 -16.69 9.42 -9.25
C LEU A 423 -16.69 9.00 -10.72
N GLY A 424 -17.80 8.47 -11.24
CA GLY A 424 -17.97 8.14 -12.66
C GLY A 424 -17.94 9.37 -13.55
N MET A 425 -18.66 10.41 -13.15
CA MET A 425 -18.65 11.70 -13.85
C MET A 425 -17.23 12.29 -13.90
N ALA A 426 -16.45 12.20 -12.81
CA ALA A 426 -15.05 12.63 -12.82
C ALA A 426 -14.20 11.79 -13.79
N ALA A 427 -14.43 10.48 -13.87
CA ALA A 427 -13.72 9.57 -14.77
C ALA A 427 -14.03 9.78 -16.27
N GLU A 428 -15.13 10.46 -16.61
CA GLU A 428 -15.46 10.84 -18.00
C GLU A 428 -14.54 11.91 -18.58
N VAL A 429 -13.83 12.65 -17.72
CA VAL A 429 -12.88 13.69 -18.11
C VAL A 429 -11.46 13.27 -17.74
N TRP A 430 -11.25 12.78 -16.52
CA TRP A 430 -9.95 12.28 -16.10
C TRP A 430 -9.78 10.84 -16.54
N THR A 431 -9.42 10.68 -17.81
CA THR A 431 -9.16 9.38 -18.44
C THR A 431 -7.76 8.88 -18.13
N ARG A 432 -7.53 7.58 -18.36
CA ARG A 432 -6.21 6.96 -18.17
C ARG A 432 -5.15 7.60 -19.06
N ASP A 433 -5.48 7.91 -20.30
CA ASP A 433 -4.52 8.36 -21.30
C ASP A 433 -4.18 9.85 -21.15
N GLU A 434 -5.18 10.67 -20.81
CA GLU A 434 -4.99 12.12 -20.68
C GLU A 434 -4.53 12.52 -19.27
N ASN A 435 -5.06 11.87 -18.22
CA ASN A 435 -4.77 12.20 -16.82
C ASN A 435 -4.59 10.94 -15.94
N PRO A 436 -3.56 10.11 -16.20
CA PRO A 436 -3.39 8.82 -15.53
C PRO A 436 -3.40 8.90 -14.00
N GLY A 437 -2.74 9.91 -13.42
CA GLY A 437 -2.68 10.09 -11.97
C GLY A 437 -4.03 10.41 -11.33
N ARG A 438 -4.81 11.31 -11.94
CA ARG A 438 -6.16 11.69 -11.48
C ARG A 438 -7.15 10.54 -11.68
N TRP A 439 -7.07 9.87 -12.82
CA TRP A 439 -7.82 8.65 -13.10
C TRP A 439 -7.58 7.59 -12.01
N ALA A 440 -6.32 7.36 -11.61
CA ALA A 440 -5.97 6.42 -10.54
C ALA A 440 -6.50 6.86 -9.16
N ILE A 441 -6.56 8.16 -8.87
CA ILE A 441 -7.17 8.69 -7.63
C ILE A 441 -8.67 8.42 -7.59
N VAL A 442 -9.38 8.69 -8.70
CA VAL A 442 -10.82 8.42 -8.83
C VAL A 442 -11.10 6.93 -8.65
N HIS A 443 -10.33 6.06 -9.29
CA HIS A 443 -10.49 4.61 -9.19
C HIS A 443 -10.18 4.10 -7.78
N ASN A 444 -9.18 4.64 -7.08
CA ASN A 444 -8.99 4.31 -5.67
C ASN A 444 -10.20 4.71 -4.81
N ALA A 445 -10.76 5.90 -5.02
CA ALA A 445 -11.96 6.33 -4.30
C ALA A 445 -13.19 5.46 -4.63
N ALA A 446 -13.37 5.09 -5.90
CA ALA A 446 -14.47 4.23 -6.34
C ALA A 446 -14.33 2.83 -5.74
N GLY A 447 -13.10 2.31 -5.64
CA GLY A 447 -12.82 1.05 -4.95
C GLY A 447 -13.29 1.06 -3.50
N HIS A 448 -13.05 2.15 -2.78
CA HIS A 448 -13.56 2.33 -1.42
C HIS A 448 -15.09 2.44 -1.35
N ALA A 449 -15.74 3.05 -2.35
CA ALA A 449 -17.20 3.13 -2.41
C ALA A 449 -17.82 1.74 -2.55
N TRP A 450 -17.32 0.95 -3.49
CA TRP A 450 -17.74 -0.43 -3.73
C TRP A 450 -17.42 -1.34 -2.54
N GLU A 451 -16.25 -1.20 -1.93
CA GLU A 451 -15.84 -1.94 -0.73
C GLU A 451 -16.79 -1.72 0.45
N ARG A 452 -17.48 -0.58 0.52
CA ARG A 452 -18.38 -0.22 1.64
C ARG A 452 -19.86 -0.32 1.30
N ALA A 453 -20.21 -0.62 0.05
CA ALA A 453 -21.59 -0.65 -0.42
C ALA A 453 -22.42 -1.72 0.31
N PRO A 454 -23.49 -1.32 1.05
CA PRO A 454 -24.27 -2.24 1.89
C PRO A 454 -25.44 -2.92 1.15
N ARG A 455 -25.83 -2.43 -0.04
CA ARG A 455 -26.91 -3.00 -0.88
C ARG A 455 -26.31 -3.67 -2.12
N GLY A 456 -27.07 -4.59 -2.71
CA GLY A 456 -26.62 -5.43 -3.83
C GLY A 456 -25.88 -6.67 -3.36
N ASN A 457 -25.38 -7.45 -4.32
CA ASN A 457 -24.58 -8.64 -4.00
C ASN A 457 -23.21 -8.22 -3.46
N ARG A 458 -22.91 -8.56 -2.19
CA ARG A 458 -21.63 -8.25 -1.54
C ARG A 458 -20.42 -8.76 -2.33
N ALA A 459 -20.54 -9.94 -2.96
CA ALA A 459 -19.48 -10.49 -3.79
C ALA A 459 -19.19 -9.57 -4.98
N SER A 460 -20.23 -9.21 -5.74
CA SER A 460 -20.11 -8.34 -6.91
C SER A 460 -19.58 -6.95 -6.56
N ASN A 461 -19.99 -6.39 -5.42
CA ASN A 461 -19.44 -5.12 -4.94
C ASN A 461 -17.94 -5.22 -4.63
N LEU A 462 -17.50 -6.29 -3.97
CA LEU A 462 -16.08 -6.50 -3.68
C LEU A 462 -15.27 -6.78 -4.95
N GLU A 463 -15.83 -7.50 -5.93
CA GLU A 463 -15.20 -7.71 -7.25
C GLU A 463 -15.01 -6.37 -7.99
N ARG A 464 -16.01 -5.48 -7.96
CA ARG A 464 -15.87 -4.11 -8.50
C ARG A 464 -14.81 -3.30 -7.76
N ALA A 465 -14.70 -3.46 -6.45
CA ALA A 465 -13.63 -2.82 -5.68
C ALA A 465 -12.24 -3.33 -6.11
N LEU A 466 -12.09 -4.65 -6.34
CA LEU A 466 -10.85 -5.23 -6.88
C LEU A 466 -10.50 -4.64 -8.25
N ILE A 467 -11.47 -4.51 -9.16
CA ILE A 467 -11.25 -3.87 -10.47
C ILE A 467 -10.73 -2.45 -10.28
N CYS A 468 -11.40 -1.65 -9.47
CA CYS A 468 -11.05 -0.25 -9.28
C CYS A 468 -9.65 -0.08 -8.67
N PHE A 469 -9.30 -0.86 -7.65
CA PHE A 469 -7.96 -0.81 -7.06
C PHE A 469 -6.88 -1.35 -8.02
N SER A 470 -7.18 -2.38 -8.81
CA SER A 470 -6.25 -2.94 -9.80
C SER A 470 -6.00 -1.96 -10.93
N ALA A 471 -7.05 -1.29 -11.42
CA ALA A 471 -6.96 -0.20 -12.39
C ALA A 471 -6.02 0.91 -11.90
N ALA A 472 -6.19 1.36 -10.64
CA ALA A 472 -5.31 2.37 -10.05
C ALA A 472 -3.83 1.92 -9.95
N LEU A 473 -3.56 0.61 -9.77
CA LEU A 473 -2.20 0.05 -9.75
C LEU A 473 -1.52 0.04 -11.12
N GLU A 474 -2.27 0.10 -12.23
CA GLU A 474 -1.68 0.18 -13.57
C GLU A 474 -0.93 1.50 -13.79
N VAL A 475 -1.34 2.55 -13.08
CA VAL A 475 -0.65 3.84 -13.08
C VAL A 475 0.29 3.95 -11.88
N ARG A 476 -0.19 3.60 -10.68
CA ARG A 476 0.60 3.66 -9.45
C ARG A 476 1.39 2.38 -9.26
N THR A 477 2.54 2.33 -9.91
CA THR A 477 3.49 1.23 -9.77
C THR A 477 4.45 1.46 -8.61
N GLU A 478 5.11 0.40 -8.13
CA GLU A 478 6.13 0.49 -7.09
C GLU A 478 7.25 1.48 -7.45
N ALA A 479 7.63 1.54 -8.73
CA ALA A 479 8.69 2.43 -9.21
C ALA A 479 8.22 3.90 -9.33
N ALA A 480 6.99 4.12 -9.77
CA ALA A 480 6.48 5.47 -10.04
C ALA A 480 5.91 6.15 -8.80
N ASP A 481 5.22 5.40 -7.94
CA ASP A 481 4.62 5.89 -6.69
C ASP A 481 4.63 4.76 -5.64
N PRO A 482 5.78 4.51 -4.99
CA PRO A 482 5.91 3.44 -4.01
C PRO A 482 4.88 3.55 -2.87
N ILE A 483 4.54 4.77 -2.44
CA ILE A 483 3.65 5.02 -1.31
C ILE A 483 2.19 4.72 -1.69
N GLY A 484 1.72 5.27 -2.81
CA GLY A 484 0.37 5.03 -3.31
C GLY A 484 0.19 3.58 -3.76
N TRP A 485 1.21 2.97 -4.35
CA TRP A 485 1.23 1.54 -4.66
C TRP A 485 1.06 0.69 -3.40
N ALA A 486 1.84 0.94 -2.34
CA ALA A 486 1.73 0.18 -1.09
C ALA A 486 0.33 0.35 -0.46
N ARG A 487 -0.25 1.56 -0.49
CA ARG A 487 -1.62 1.80 -0.02
C ARG A 487 -2.65 0.98 -0.81
N LEU A 488 -2.52 0.93 -2.13
CA LEU A 488 -3.38 0.12 -3.00
C LEU A 488 -3.23 -1.39 -2.73
N GLN A 489 -2.01 -1.86 -2.48
CA GLN A 489 -1.78 -3.26 -2.08
C GLN A 489 -2.54 -3.60 -0.78
N ASN A 490 -2.49 -2.73 0.23
CA ASN A 490 -3.30 -2.93 1.45
C ASN A 490 -4.81 -2.92 1.18
N ASN A 491 -5.27 -2.00 0.34
CA ASN A 491 -6.68 -1.89 -0.01
C ASN A 491 -7.16 -3.18 -0.69
N LEU A 492 -6.40 -3.70 -1.67
CA LEU A 492 -6.67 -4.99 -2.30
C LEU A 492 -6.69 -6.13 -1.28
N ALA A 493 -5.71 -6.17 -0.37
CA ALA A 493 -5.65 -7.21 0.65
C ALA A 493 -6.92 -7.25 1.51
N ASN A 494 -7.43 -6.08 1.92
CA ASN A 494 -8.65 -5.98 2.70
C ASN A 494 -9.88 -6.47 1.93
N VAL A 495 -9.94 -6.22 0.61
CA VAL A 495 -11.03 -6.70 -0.25
C VAL A 495 -10.93 -8.21 -0.44
N TRP A 496 -9.74 -8.74 -0.75
CA TRP A 496 -9.51 -10.18 -0.86
C TRP A 496 -9.89 -10.94 0.41
N MET A 497 -9.56 -10.39 1.59
CA MET A 497 -9.95 -10.99 2.86
C MET A 497 -11.46 -11.11 3.06
N GLN A 498 -12.23 -10.21 2.46
CA GLN A 498 -13.68 -10.14 2.60
C GLN A 498 -14.44 -10.84 1.48
N LEU A 499 -13.76 -11.17 0.37
CA LEU A 499 -14.40 -11.70 -0.84
C LEU A 499 -14.97 -13.10 -0.59
N PRO A 500 -16.31 -13.28 -0.69
CA PRO A 500 -16.95 -14.56 -0.45
C PRO A 500 -16.95 -15.48 -1.68
N SER A 501 -16.76 -14.94 -2.88
CA SER A 501 -16.66 -15.72 -4.13
C SER A 501 -15.26 -16.30 -4.32
N GLY A 502 -15.17 -17.40 -5.06
CA GLY A 502 -13.90 -18.12 -5.30
C GLY A 502 -13.43 -18.99 -4.13
N ASP A 503 -12.20 -19.47 -4.21
CA ASP A 503 -11.58 -20.22 -3.11
C ASP A 503 -11.13 -19.25 -1.99
N HIS A 504 -11.77 -19.37 -0.82
CA HIS A 504 -11.48 -18.47 0.29
C HIS A 504 -10.03 -18.55 0.76
N ALA A 505 -9.40 -19.73 0.76
CA ALA A 505 -8.02 -19.86 1.18
C ALA A 505 -7.06 -19.18 0.19
N GLU A 506 -7.33 -19.29 -1.12
CA GLU A 506 -6.59 -18.57 -2.16
C GLU A 506 -6.76 -17.05 -2.02
N ASN A 507 -7.97 -16.58 -1.75
CA ASN A 507 -8.21 -15.15 -1.51
C ASN A 507 -7.42 -14.63 -0.30
N ILE A 508 -7.41 -15.36 0.83
CA ILE A 508 -6.59 -14.98 1.99
C ILE A 508 -5.09 -15.00 1.63
N GLN A 509 -4.64 -15.98 0.83
CA GLN A 509 -3.25 -16.05 0.39
C GLN A 509 -2.85 -14.85 -0.48
N ARG A 510 -3.73 -14.42 -1.40
CA ARG A 510 -3.55 -13.18 -2.18
C ARG A 510 -3.48 -11.94 -1.28
N ALA A 511 -4.29 -11.88 -0.24
CA ALA A 511 -4.24 -10.79 0.73
C ALA A 511 -2.91 -10.72 1.49
N ILE A 512 -2.40 -11.88 1.92
CA ILE A 512 -1.08 -12.01 2.58
C ILE A 512 0.02 -11.51 1.65
N GLU A 513 -0.02 -11.86 0.37
CA GLU A 513 0.96 -11.42 -0.63
C GLU A 513 0.92 -9.91 -0.85
N CYS A 514 -0.27 -9.33 -1.00
CA CYS A 514 -0.43 -7.88 -1.14
C CYS A 514 0.11 -7.13 0.10
N GLN A 515 -0.23 -7.58 1.32
CA GLN A 515 0.29 -6.97 2.55
C GLN A 515 1.81 -7.13 2.71
N ALA A 516 2.37 -8.27 2.30
CA ALA A 516 3.81 -8.49 2.31
C ALA A 516 4.53 -7.52 1.38
N ARG A 517 4.02 -7.32 0.16
CA ARG A 517 4.51 -6.33 -0.81
C ARG A 517 4.44 -4.91 -0.25
N ALA A 518 3.34 -4.55 0.40
CA ALA A 518 3.20 -3.23 0.99
C ALA A 518 4.21 -2.98 2.14
N LEU A 519 4.60 -4.03 2.88
CA LEU A 519 5.67 -3.99 3.89
C LEU A 519 7.11 -3.93 3.31
N GLU A 520 7.28 -4.04 2.00
CA GLU A 520 8.57 -3.74 1.34
C GLU A 520 8.82 -2.23 1.29
N VAL A 521 7.74 -1.43 1.25
CA VAL A 521 7.79 0.04 1.25
C VAL A 521 7.67 0.60 2.66
N TRP A 522 6.74 0.09 3.46
CA TRP A 522 6.57 0.54 4.85
C TRP A 522 7.53 -0.19 5.78
N SER A 523 8.29 0.56 6.56
CA SER A 523 9.21 0.02 7.55
C SER A 523 8.90 0.55 8.95
N ARG A 524 9.56 -0.02 9.96
CA ARG A 524 9.44 0.50 11.33
C ARG A 524 10.08 1.89 11.45
N GLU A 525 11.14 2.11 10.68
CA GLU A 525 11.95 3.34 10.65
C GLU A 525 11.30 4.42 9.77
N GLY A 526 10.56 4.03 8.72
CA GLY A 526 9.85 4.94 7.82
C GLY A 526 8.39 4.54 7.62
N ARG A 527 7.45 5.47 7.84
CA ARG A 527 5.99 5.23 7.79
C ARG A 527 5.51 4.22 8.85
N ARG A 528 5.95 4.46 10.09
CA ARG A 528 5.76 3.58 11.25
C ARG A 528 4.29 3.25 11.55
N VAL A 529 3.36 4.20 11.32
CA VAL A 529 1.93 4.01 11.56
C VAL A 529 1.32 3.08 10.51
N GLU A 530 1.63 3.29 9.23
CA GLU A 530 1.19 2.43 8.12
C GLU A 530 1.78 1.02 8.23
N TRP A 531 3.06 0.91 8.60
CA TRP A 531 3.69 -0.38 8.90
C TRP A 531 2.93 -1.14 9.98
N ALA A 532 2.61 -0.49 11.12
CA ALA A 532 1.88 -1.14 12.21
C ALA A 532 0.46 -1.53 11.82
N ALA A 533 -0.22 -0.70 11.02
CA ALA A 533 -1.55 -1.04 10.50
C ALA A 533 -1.51 -2.28 9.60
N THR A 534 -0.49 -2.36 8.74
CA THR A 534 -0.29 -3.47 7.81
C THR A 534 0.09 -4.75 8.53
N GLN A 535 0.97 -4.67 9.54
CA GLN A 535 1.27 -5.80 10.41
C GLN A 535 0.00 -6.34 11.08
N SER A 536 -0.86 -5.46 11.60
CA SER A 536 -2.13 -5.91 12.17
C SER A 536 -3.05 -6.58 11.15
N ASN A 537 -3.12 -6.07 9.92
CA ASN A 537 -3.96 -6.66 8.87
C ASN A 537 -3.39 -8.00 8.37
N LEU A 538 -2.07 -8.10 8.25
CA LEU A 538 -1.36 -9.35 7.98
C LEU A 538 -1.59 -10.39 9.09
N GLY A 539 -1.62 -9.94 10.34
CA GLY A 539 -2.01 -10.77 11.48
C GLY A 539 -3.41 -11.34 11.32
N ASN A 540 -4.38 -10.52 10.91
CA ASN A 540 -5.74 -10.96 10.64
C ASN A 540 -5.79 -11.98 9.50
N ALA A 541 -5.06 -11.74 8.40
CA ALA A 541 -5.02 -12.64 7.26
C ALA A 541 -4.44 -14.02 7.64
N TRP A 542 -3.31 -14.07 8.35
CA TRP A 542 -2.77 -15.33 8.88
C TRP A 542 -3.74 -16.03 9.83
N ALA A 543 -4.45 -15.28 10.68
CA ALA A 543 -5.44 -15.82 11.59
C ALA A 543 -6.69 -16.36 10.87
N LEU A 544 -7.04 -15.86 9.68
CA LEU A 544 -8.17 -16.36 8.89
C LEU A 544 -7.79 -17.51 7.94
N LEU A 545 -6.51 -17.60 7.53
CA LEU A 545 -6.08 -18.60 6.55
C LEU A 545 -6.45 -20.02 6.99
N PRO A 546 -7.35 -20.71 6.24
CA PRO A 546 -7.75 -22.07 6.55
C PRO A 546 -6.55 -23.01 6.46
N ALA A 547 -6.36 -23.83 7.49
CA ALA A 547 -5.33 -24.85 7.53
C ALA A 547 -5.73 -25.95 8.52
N LYS A 548 -5.22 -27.16 8.30
CA LYS A 548 -5.35 -28.28 9.24
C LYS A 548 -4.10 -28.42 10.10
N ASP A 549 -4.29 -28.94 11.30
CA ASP A 549 -3.25 -29.41 12.21
C ASP A 549 -2.10 -28.40 12.39
N ASP A 550 -0.85 -28.87 12.38
CA ASP A 550 0.37 -28.08 12.59
C ASP A 550 0.49 -26.82 11.72
N LEU A 551 -0.13 -26.82 10.52
CA LEU A 551 -0.07 -25.63 9.65
C LEU A 551 -0.92 -24.50 10.21
N ARG A 552 -2.06 -24.83 10.84
CA ARG A 552 -2.93 -23.85 11.50
C ARG A 552 -2.20 -23.18 12.67
N ASP A 553 -1.50 -23.97 13.48
CA ASP A 553 -0.72 -23.46 14.60
C ASP A 553 0.41 -22.53 14.14
N ARG A 554 1.08 -22.87 13.04
CA ARG A 554 2.10 -22.00 12.43
C ARG A 554 1.52 -20.68 11.95
N ASN A 555 0.35 -20.72 11.30
CA ASN A 555 -0.34 -19.52 10.84
C ASN A 555 -0.75 -18.63 12.02
N LEU A 556 -1.31 -19.21 13.09
CA LEU A 556 -1.64 -18.47 14.32
C LEU A 556 -0.41 -17.86 14.99
N ARG A 557 0.72 -18.56 15.02
CA ARG A 557 1.99 -18.00 15.53
C ARG A 557 2.52 -16.84 14.69
N ARG A 558 2.35 -16.90 13.36
CA ARG A 558 2.64 -15.76 12.46
C ARG A 558 1.71 -14.59 12.78
N ALA A 559 0.41 -14.85 12.97
CA ALA A 559 -0.55 -13.81 13.34
C ALA A 559 -0.16 -13.11 14.65
N ILE A 560 0.16 -13.89 15.68
CA ILE A 560 0.63 -13.38 16.98
C ILE A 560 1.88 -12.51 16.83
N ALA A 561 2.86 -12.93 16.03
CA ALA A 561 4.06 -12.13 15.77
C ALA A 561 3.71 -10.79 15.11
N CYS A 562 2.83 -10.79 14.12
CA CYS A 562 2.41 -9.56 13.43
C CYS A 562 1.64 -8.61 14.38
N TYR A 563 0.74 -9.12 15.21
CA TYR A 563 0.05 -8.29 16.21
C TYR A 563 1.02 -7.70 17.23
N LYS A 564 1.99 -8.48 17.71
CA LYS A 564 3.02 -7.99 18.63
C LYS A 564 3.85 -6.87 17.99
N SER A 565 4.26 -7.02 16.73
CA SER A 565 4.91 -5.96 15.96
C SER A 565 4.06 -4.70 15.86
N ALA A 566 2.76 -4.82 15.55
CA ALA A 566 1.85 -3.69 15.48
C ALA A 566 1.72 -2.94 16.82
N LEU A 567 1.72 -3.67 17.94
CA LEU A 567 1.62 -3.13 19.31
C LEU A 567 2.90 -2.39 19.77
N GLU A 568 4.02 -2.49 19.04
CA GLU A 568 5.22 -1.67 19.30
C GLU A 568 5.02 -0.20 18.87
N VAL A 569 3.99 0.07 18.08
CA VAL A 569 3.64 1.41 17.58
C VAL A 569 2.28 1.84 18.11
N ARG A 570 1.29 0.95 17.99
CA ARG A 570 -0.04 1.16 18.53
C ARG A 570 0.05 1.01 20.04
N THR A 571 0.01 2.14 20.73
CA THR A 571 0.03 2.20 22.20
C THR A 571 -1.30 2.78 22.67
N ARG A 572 -1.66 2.52 23.94
CA ARG A 572 -2.88 3.07 24.54
C ARG A 572 -2.94 4.60 24.46
N SER A 573 -1.81 5.30 24.54
CA SER A 573 -1.76 6.77 24.50
C SER A 573 -1.82 7.34 23.09
N ALA A 574 -1.11 6.74 22.13
CA ALA A 574 -1.02 7.27 20.77
C ALA A 574 -2.19 6.81 19.87
N HIS A 575 -2.65 5.58 20.06
CA HIS A 575 -3.63 4.91 19.18
C HIS A 575 -4.58 4.02 20.01
N PRO A 576 -5.36 4.59 20.96
CA PRO A 576 -6.13 3.81 21.94
C PRO A 576 -7.07 2.79 21.31
N ILE A 577 -7.79 3.18 20.25
CA ILE A 577 -8.80 2.35 19.58
C ILE A 577 -8.13 1.19 18.85
N GLU A 578 -7.09 1.48 18.05
CA GLU A 578 -6.36 0.49 17.28
C GLU A 578 -5.55 -0.45 18.19
N TRP A 579 -5.02 0.06 19.30
CA TRP A 579 -4.34 -0.73 20.33
C TRP A 579 -5.28 -1.76 20.93
N ALA A 580 -6.47 -1.34 21.39
CA ALA A 580 -7.47 -2.25 21.95
C ALA A 580 -7.99 -3.27 20.92
N ALA A 581 -8.18 -2.86 19.67
CA ALA A 581 -8.56 -3.78 18.60
C ALA A 581 -7.46 -4.83 18.32
N THR A 582 -6.19 -4.40 18.27
CA THR A 582 -5.04 -5.29 18.04
C THR A 582 -4.87 -6.27 19.22
N LEU A 583 -5.04 -5.81 20.45
CA LEU A 583 -5.01 -6.67 21.64
C LEU A 583 -6.13 -7.70 21.64
N ASN A 584 -7.35 -7.32 21.30
CA ASN A 584 -8.44 -8.28 21.17
C ASN A 584 -8.12 -9.35 20.11
N ASN A 585 -7.58 -8.95 18.95
CA ASN A 585 -7.24 -9.91 17.90
C ASN A 585 -6.07 -10.82 18.30
N LEU A 586 -5.08 -10.29 19.02
CA LEU A 586 -4.00 -11.07 19.62
C LEU A 586 -4.55 -12.11 20.61
N GLY A 587 -5.42 -11.69 21.53
CA GLY A 587 -6.09 -12.59 22.47
C GLY A 587 -6.88 -13.70 21.76
N THR A 588 -7.61 -13.36 20.70
CA THR A 588 -8.34 -14.36 19.90
C THR A 588 -7.39 -15.37 19.26
N ALA A 589 -6.28 -14.92 18.65
CA ALA A 589 -5.30 -15.82 18.05
C ALA A 589 -4.63 -16.74 19.08
N LEU A 590 -4.34 -16.22 20.28
CA LEU A 590 -3.82 -16.99 21.41
C LEU A 590 -4.82 -18.07 21.87
N LEU A 591 -6.12 -17.75 21.94
CA LEU A 591 -7.16 -18.73 22.31
C LEU A 591 -7.35 -19.85 21.28
N HIS A 592 -7.00 -19.62 20.02
CA HIS A 592 -7.10 -20.63 18.97
C HIS A 592 -5.90 -21.57 18.92
N LEU A 593 -4.80 -21.25 19.59
CA LEU A 593 -3.71 -22.20 19.78
C LEU A 593 -4.11 -23.30 20.78
N PRO A 594 -3.59 -24.53 20.63
CA PRO A 594 -3.72 -25.55 21.65
C PRO A 594 -3.20 -25.04 23.00
N PRO A 595 -3.97 -25.20 24.09
CA PRO A 595 -3.53 -24.75 25.40
C PRO A 595 -2.30 -25.54 25.84
N ASN A 596 -1.27 -24.85 26.33
CA ASN A 596 -0.17 -25.52 26.99
C ASN A 596 -0.65 -26.04 28.36
N LYS A 597 0.05 -27.05 28.92
CA LYS A 597 -0.35 -27.65 30.22
C LYS A 597 -0.41 -26.66 31.39
N LYS A 598 0.27 -25.51 31.29
CA LYS A 598 0.31 -24.46 32.32
C LYS A 598 -0.77 -23.38 32.15
N GLY A 599 -1.48 -23.38 31.02
CA GLY A 599 -2.46 -22.35 30.66
C GLY A 599 -1.86 -20.98 30.31
N ASP A 600 -0.55 -20.86 30.10
CA ASP A 600 0.10 -19.54 29.95
C ASP A 600 -0.45 -18.76 28.74
N THR A 601 -0.67 -19.46 27.61
CA THR A 601 -1.27 -18.86 26.42
C THR A 601 -2.68 -18.32 26.67
N VAL A 602 -3.48 -19.02 27.49
CA VAL A 602 -4.85 -18.60 27.83
C VAL A 602 -4.81 -17.39 28.79
N LYS A 603 -3.87 -17.38 29.75
CA LYS A 603 -3.64 -16.23 30.64
C LYS A 603 -3.19 -14.98 29.88
N GLU A 604 -2.31 -15.15 28.88
CA GLU A 604 -1.90 -14.05 28.00
C GLU A 604 -3.12 -13.52 27.22
N ALA A 605 -3.99 -14.41 26.72
CA ALA A 605 -5.22 -14.00 26.05
C ALA A 605 -6.17 -13.21 26.96
N VAL A 606 -6.42 -13.68 28.19
CA VAL A 606 -7.22 -12.97 29.21
C VAL A 606 -6.63 -11.58 29.44
N THR A 607 -5.31 -11.48 29.64
CA THR A 607 -4.62 -10.19 29.82
C THR A 607 -4.87 -9.24 28.65
N CYS A 608 -4.75 -9.73 27.41
CA CYS A 608 -4.99 -8.92 26.21
C CYS A 608 -6.43 -8.41 26.16
N PHE A 609 -7.43 -9.25 26.45
CA PHE A 609 -8.83 -8.81 26.44
C PHE A 609 -9.15 -7.84 27.57
N THR A 610 -8.65 -8.07 28.79
CA THR A 610 -8.82 -7.15 29.91
C THR A 610 -8.23 -5.77 29.59
N GLN A 611 -7.04 -5.72 29.00
CA GLN A 611 -6.44 -4.47 28.53
C GLN A 611 -7.26 -3.80 27.42
N ALA A 612 -7.81 -4.57 26.48
CA ALA A 612 -8.67 -4.03 25.43
C ALA A 612 -9.95 -3.36 26.00
N LEU A 613 -10.50 -3.88 27.10
CA LEU A 613 -11.66 -3.31 27.80
C LEU A 613 -11.36 -1.98 28.51
N GLU A 614 -10.10 -1.61 28.72
CA GLU A 614 -9.73 -0.28 29.25
C GLU A 614 -10.07 0.87 28.28
N VAL A 615 -10.26 0.55 27.00
CA VAL A 615 -10.66 1.50 25.94
C VAL A 615 -12.05 1.16 25.41
N ARG A 616 -12.30 -0.13 25.13
CA ARG A 616 -13.58 -0.62 24.62
C ARG A 616 -14.60 -0.70 25.74
N THR A 617 -15.08 0.45 26.21
CA THR A 617 -16.11 0.53 27.24
C THR A 617 -17.51 0.31 26.66
N ARG A 618 -18.46 -0.10 27.50
CA ARG A 618 -19.86 -0.30 27.09
C ARG A 618 -20.48 0.97 26.52
N ASP A 619 -20.17 2.12 27.10
CA ASP A 619 -20.82 3.39 26.72
C ASP A 619 -20.28 3.94 25.39
N GLN A 620 -18.97 3.85 25.16
CA GLN A 620 -18.35 4.39 23.95
C GLN A 620 -18.36 3.40 22.78
N PHE A 621 -18.17 2.11 23.08
CA PHE A 621 -18.03 1.06 22.06
C PHE A 621 -18.82 -0.21 22.43
N PRO A 622 -20.16 -0.14 22.54
CA PRO A 622 -20.97 -1.24 23.08
C PRO A 622 -20.76 -2.57 22.35
N LEU A 623 -20.66 -2.56 21.02
CA LEU A 623 -20.50 -3.78 20.22
C LEU A 623 -19.11 -4.41 20.37
N ASP A 624 -18.06 -3.59 20.41
CA ASP A 624 -16.69 -4.07 20.60
C ASP A 624 -16.45 -4.54 22.04
N TRP A 625 -17.06 -3.85 23.02
CA TRP A 625 -17.10 -4.28 24.41
C TRP A 625 -17.75 -5.65 24.51
N ALA A 626 -18.96 -5.83 23.97
CA ALA A 626 -19.69 -7.11 24.00
C ALA A 626 -18.93 -8.25 23.32
N LYS A 627 -18.26 -7.97 22.19
CA LYS A 627 -17.36 -8.93 21.52
C LYS A 627 -16.20 -9.36 22.42
N THR A 628 -15.57 -8.38 23.07
CA THR A 628 -14.42 -8.61 23.96
C THR A 628 -14.86 -9.39 25.22
N GLN A 629 -16.05 -9.10 25.76
CA GLN A 629 -16.65 -9.87 26.85
C GLN A 629 -16.93 -11.32 26.45
N ALA A 630 -17.54 -11.56 25.29
CA ALA A 630 -17.76 -12.92 24.80
C ALA A 630 -16.43 -13.70 24.62
N ASN A 631 -15.37 -13.03 24.16
CA ASN A 631 -14.04 -13.61 24.05
C ASN A 631 -13.43 -13.94 25.42
N LEU A 632 -13.62 -13.10 26.45
CA LEU A 632 -13.23 -13.41 27.82
C LEU A 632 -13.99 -14.63 28.36
N GLY A 633 -15.32 -14.67 28.14
CA GLY A 633 -16.12 -15.83 28.51
C GLY A 633 -15.58 -17.12 27.91
N GLN A 634 -15.12 -17.06 26.65
CA GLN A 634 -14.47 -18.18 25.99
C GLN A 634 -13.10 -18.55 26.57
N ALA A 635 -12.31 -17.55 26.95
CA ALA A 635 -11.00 -17.74 27.55
C ALA A 635 -11.11 -18.49 28.88
N TRP A 636 -12.08 -18.11 29.70
CA TRP A 636 -12.31 -18.71 31.01
C TRP A 636 -12.78 -20.16 30.95
N ILE A 637 -13.62 -20.54 29.96
CA ILE A 637 -13.91 -21.97 29.69
C ILE A 637 -12.63 -22.76 29.43
N LYS A 638 -11.68 -22.17 28.68
CA LYS A 638 -10.44 -22.84 28.27
C LYS A 638 -9.35 -22.80 29.33
N MET A 639 -9.55 -22.10 30.45
CA MET A 639 -8.53 -21.89 31.47
C MET A 639 -8.25 -23.20 32.23
N PRO A 640 -7.07 -23.82 32.10
CA PRO A 640 -6.77 -25.07 32.77
C PRO A 640 -6.23 -24.88 34.19
N ALA A 641 -5.92 -23.64 34.58
CA ALA A 641 -5.35 -23.30 35.88
C ALA A 641 -6.41 -22.66 36.80
N GLY A 642 -6.26 -22.81 38.11
CA GLY A 642 -7.21 -22.30 39.10
C GLY A 642 -8.35 -23.28 39.38
N ASP A 643 -9.36 -22.82 40.10
CA ASP A 643 -10.55 -23.60 40.39
C ASP A 643 -11.50 -23.63 39.17
N VAL A 644 -11.92 -24.82 38.77
CA VAL A 644 -12.73 -25.01 37.56
C VAL A 644 -14.13 -24.40 37.71
N ILE A 645 -14.71 -24.44 38.92
CA ILE A 645 -16.03 -23.87 39.19
C ILE A 645 -15.93 -22.34 39.13
N GLU A 646 -14.92 -21.73 39.75
CA GLU A 646 -14.67 -20.28 39.67
C GLU A 646 -14.46 -19.82 38.22
N ASN A 647 -13.64 -20.54 37.43
CA ASN A 647 -13.42 -20.22 36.02
C ASN A 647 -14.73 -20.28 35.20
N LEU A 648 -15.58 -21.27 35.45
CA LEU A 648 -16.87 -21.40 34.75
C LEU A 648 -17.88 -20.33 35.19
N GLN A 649 -17.85 -19.92 36.46
CA GLN A 649 -18.65 -18.79 36.96
C GLN A 649 -18.25 -17.48 36.28
N GLU A 650 -16.94 -17.21 36.17
CA GLU A 650 -16.42 -16.07 35.41
C GLU A 650 -16.90 -16.11 33.96
N SER A 651 -16.78 -17.27 33.30
CA SER A 651 -17.25 -17.45 31.93
C SER A 651 -18.73 -17.09 31.74
N VAL A 652 -19.59 -17.57 32.65
CA VAL A 652 -21.03 -17.27 32.64
C VAL A 652 -21.28 -15.77 32.79
N ALA A 653 -20.60 -15.10 33.72
CA ALA A 653 -20.73 -13.66 33.94
C ALA A 653 -20.36 -12.86 32.68
N TYR A 654 -19.24 -13.20 32.04
CA TYR A 654 -18.79 -12.52 30.82
C TYR A 654 -19.76 -12.69 29.64
N PHE A 655 -20.33 -13.89 29.44
CA PHE A 655 -21.34 -14.07 28.41
C PHE A 655 -22.65 -13.33 28.72
N GLN A 656 -23.04 -13.24 30.00
CA GLN A 656 -24.20 -12.43 30.40
C GLN A 656 -23.98 -10.95 30.07
N CYS A 657 -22.80 -10.40 30.38
CA CYS A 657 -22.44 -9.04 30.00
C CYS A 657 -22.54 -8.83 28.47
N ALA A 658 -22.03 -9.75 27.65
CA ALA A 658 -22.14 -9.64 26.20
C ALA A 658 -23.60 -9.62 25.70
N LEU A 659 -24.50 -10.37 26.34
CA LEU A 659 -25.93 -10.42 26.01
C LEU A 659 -26.72 -9.17 26.44
N GLU A 660 -26.15 -8.31 27.29
CA GLU A 660 -26.74 -7.01 27.60
C GLU A 660 -26.71 -6.04 26.41
N VAL A 661 -25.85 -6.31 25.41
CA VAL A 661 -25.73 -5.51 24.19
C VAL A 661 -26.21 -6.30 22.97
N TYR A 662 -25.85 -7.58 22.84
CA TYR A 662 -26.33 -8.42 21.75
C TYR A 662 -27.77 -8.83 22.00
N ASP A 663 -28.71 -7.94 21.69
CA ASP A 663 -30.12 -8.24 21.77
C ASP A 663 -30.60 -9.10 20.59
N ALA A 664 -31.63 -9.92 20.84
CA ALA A 664 -32.13 -10.91 19.89
C ALA A 664 -32.76 -10.29 18.63
N ASN A 665 -33.21 -9.03 18.69
CA ASN A 665 -33.93 -8.38 17.60
C ASN A 665 -32.97 -7.66 16.65
N ARG A 666 -31.96 -6.97 17.19
CA ARG A 666 -31.00 -6.16 16.44
C ARG A 666 -29.76 -6.95 16.02
N TYR A 667 -29.35 -7.94 16.82
CA TYR A 667 -28.14 -8.75 16.60
C TYR A 667 -28.41 -10.26 16.73
N PRO A 668 -29.37 -10.82 15.97
CA PRO A 668 -29.83 -12.20 16.17
C PRO A 668 -28.70 -13.24 16.05
N HIS A 669 -27.76 -13.06 15.12
CA HIS A 669 -26.64 -13.99 14.94
C HIS A 669 -25.68 -13.99 16.14
N GLN A 670 -25.24 -12.81 16.58
CA GLN A 670 -24.34 -12.67 17.73
C GLN A 670 -25.04 -13.11 19.02
N HIS A 671 -26.31 -12.72 19.22
CA HIS A 671 -27.12 -13.13 20.35
C HIS A 671 -27.21 -14.66 20.43
N ASN A 672 -27.59 -15.33 19.34
CA ASN A 672 -27.72 -16.79 19.31
C ASN A 672 -26.39 -17.49 19.55
N HIS A 673 -25.30 -16.99 18.97
CA HIS A 673 -23.96 -17.54 19.20
C HIS A 673 -23.56 -17.44 20.68
N VAL A 674 -23.64 -16.24 21.28
CA VAL A 674 -23.25 -16.03 22.68
C VAL A 674 -24.18 -16.80 23.63
N LYS A 675 -25.49 -16.84 23.34
CA LYS A 675 -26.47 -17.60 24.13
C LYS A 675 -26.18 -19.10 24.11
N ALA A 676 -25.77 -19.66 22.97
CA ALA A 676 -25.35 -21.05 22.90
C ALA A 676 -24.11 -21.31 23.78
N ARG A 677 -23.10 -20.45 23.71
CA ARG A 677 -21.89 -20.56 24.54
C ARG A 677 -22.17 -20.39 26.03
N LEU A 678 -23.08 -19.50 26.40
CA LEU A 678 -23.58 -19.37 27.77
C LEU A 678 -24.26 -20.67 28.26
N GLY A 679 -25.06 -21.31 27.40
CA GLY A 679 -25.70 -22.60 27.71
C GLY A 679 -24.67 -23.70 27.94
N GLU A 680 -23.63 -23.78 27.10
CA GLU A 680 -22.51 -24.71 27.27
C GLU A 680 -21.76 -24.46 28.58
N ALA A 681 -21.47 -23.19 28.91
CA ALA A 681 -20.78 -22.81 30.15
C ALA A 681 -21.60 -23.19 31.40
N ARG A 682 -22.91 -22.91 31.40
CA ARG A 682 -23.81 -23.26 32.51
C ARG A 682 -23.90 -24.76 32.73
N LYS A 683 -24.04 -25.54 31.64
CA LYS A 683 -24.07 -26.99 31.73
C LYS A 683 -22.76 -27.54 32.30
N ALA A 684 -21.62 -27.02 31.83
CA ALA A 684 -20.31 -27.41 32.36
C ALA A 684 -20.15 -27.05 33.84
N LEU A 685 -20.71 -25.90 34.27
CA LEU A 685 -20.71 -25.48 35.66
C LEU A 685 -21.54 -26.42 36.54
N GLU A 686 -22.77 -26.73 36.14
CA GLU A 686 -23.65 -27.70 36.83
C GLU A 686 -22.97 -29.08 36.95
N ASP A 687 -22.37 -29.57 35.86
CA ASP A 687 -21.63 -30.83 35.84
C ASP A 687 -20.41 -30.81 36.79
N ALA A 688 -19.70 -29.67 36.88
CA ALA A 688 -18.55 -29.50 37.77
C ALA A 688 -18.96 -29.44 39.24
N GLU A 689 -20.02 -28.69 39.57
CA GLU A 689 -20.57 -28.57 40.92
C GLU A 689 -21.14 -29.90 41.42
N SER A 690 -21.74 -30.69 40.54
CA SER A 690 -22.24 -32.04 40.84
C SER A 690 -21.11 -33.04 41.13
N ARG A 691 -19.97 -32.91 40.44
CA ARG A 691 -18.79 -33.77 40.66
C ARG A 691 -17.99 -33.41 41.92
N TYR A 692 -18.03 -32.14 42.31
CA TYR A 692 -17.33 -31.63 43.49
C TYR A 692 -18.31 -30.87 44.39
N PRO A 693 -19.29 -31.56 44.99
CA PRO A 693 -20.26 -30.91 45.86
C PRO A 693 -19.48 -30.25 46.99
N LYS A 694 -19.66 -28.93 47.17
CA LYS A 694 -19.10 -28.20 48.31
C LYS A 694 -19.44 -29.00 49.55
N ALA A 695 -18.41 -29.48 50.26
CA ALA A 695 -18.60 -30.14 51.55
C ALA A 695 -19.47 -29.21 52.40
N THR A 696 -20.69 -29.64 52.66
CA THR A 696 -21.62 -28.94 53.54
C THR A 696 -20.92 -28.82 54.88
N ARG A 697 -20.40 -27.61 55.18
CA ARG A 697 -19.99 -27.23 56.53
C ARG A 697 -21.27 -27.24 57.37
N GLY A 698 -21.53 -28.38 58.00
CA GLY A 698 -22.45 -28.52 59.12
C GLY A 698 -21.91 -27.81 60.34
#